data_AF-A0A7J0AKH6-F1
#
_entry.id   AF-A0A7J0AKH6-F1
#
_cell.length_a   1.000
_cell.length_b   1.000
_cell.length_c   1.000
_cell.angle_alpha   90.00
_cell.angle_beta   90.00
_cell.angle_gamma   90.00
#
_symmetry.space_group_name_H-M   'P 1'
#
loop_
_entity.id
_entity.type
_entity.pdbx_description
1 polymer ?
#
loop_
_entity_poly.entity_id
_entity_poly.type
_entity_poly.pdbx_seq_one_letter_code
_entity_poly.pdbx_strand_id
1 'polypeptide(L)'
;MRVFTTLFFILLTMASYARQISLNQAESVAKEFFSTNFPGKHNATASHALPKATNQSADQPYYIFNSADNKGFVIVAGDDRAQKILGFTDRGCFDLDKMPPQLVELLNRYIEQMKSVPGTAQAHSSWKTSTLNSISDGGIVLETANWGQGDPYNSLCPTVEGVKVPTGCVATAMAIVMKYHNWPDNYNWDAMPVQDINANNSSEIATLMRDAGEAVVMRYTPYESSAYMNFVGHRFQQCFKYSPECQFISAKNFSDDVWKSMLKSDLQAGNPVIYNGTGSGNHAFIIDGYDNNDLYHINWGWDGAYNGMFALNALTPGPDYFNDNATMVINIAPDKTGKEYSKIFCDYGYFWATGQLAPGAHFSVDAPAQNQTFDFTCLGLSYPCDANGQIGLLLFDKDGNVKEVIKTMTFTEVHDDFGLGLWGSGLNFFDIAISSQIETGDYLTLASRKSSSDAWLEVLSTIEAPVRKTVAKIKKDVGTIKIVNNTQYQLKIYKDRWIDISPEDASIEFIKAGTFRFNVFDDSGSAPANITIKVEGKGLYGDTNIFYDGHAIFDVYGDEYTLTVEVTTPDIEKTVNLTTPGKLSEALKDTELSQIASLTITGTINAEDLWFIRDNIKSIKALDISEASIAPCEATDPVESFQISGPEHPADALPAYAFTGLSNLELLSLPKNLKHIESNSMMNLSISRIELPASLQTIGLNVFFDCINLKTVVCKMNQAVSINECVFTNTQCPSSGVLYVPTGTIESYNSTSVWQDFAQIIENENPPLDNDVVTYEGLKYRIHGKALYLFGYEQAQLPMEVVIPDAIPANGYDCKVLGIDDSAMQNAEMHSFTMSNTITTIGSSIFTGSTVVKVHMSDNIKYLPFNCINGDYIEELHLPENAESICNSIYCERLKKLHLPKNLKSEIGYLGSVGMGFKNLEEITIDPENEEWSVHDGILYWKGLSHLIQVPNNKEGELIIPNATTNINIIEFCDNITNIQFGDNVKSLNNNTIRGCNNLKHISFNNNIIFSGNSVISDLPSLESITMQNFIWSYDNCFANLGSLKYVYLLNENPVDFSKTFYSEVNEAHDYFSSSLNPQALVPENSKIYVPGGVKTNSQYEEMWKYQIDRINGKIKIQPLIPGLVIDGVTINGTFNTGNSEGIYNYDVTTQPNPVVDVAYTLHERQPMTTYYDEQFNSSIPDIDIPSGINDIMAEDNTQNDIHNLQGILIKRDATQADIDNLPTGIYIINGNKVTIMK
;
A
#
# COMPACT_ATOMS: atom_id res chain seq x y z
N MET A 1 85.52 26.47 0.69
CA MET A 1 86.43 25.30 0.62
C MET A 1 85.86 24.24 1.54
N ARG A 2 85.78 23.00 1.05
CA ARG A 2 85.04 21.86 1.60
C ARG A 2 85.34 21.56 3.08
N VAL A 3 84.30 21.05 3.75
CA VAL A 3 84.22 20.30 5.04
C VAL A 3 83.30 21.03 6.04
N PHE A 4 81.98 21.02 5.78
CA PHE A 4 80.92 21.20 6.78
C PHE A 4 79.58 20.68 6.21
N THR A 5 79.59 19.45 5.68
CA THR A 5 78.45 18.83 5.00
C THR A 5 78.06 17.51 5.68
N THR A 6 77.85 17.52 7.00
CA THR A 6 77.39 16.31 7.73
C THR A 6 76.57 16.60 9.00
N LEU A 7 76.11 17.83 9.25
CA LEU A 7 75.35 18.16 10.48
C LEU A 7 74.07 18.99 10.27
N PHE A 8 73.50 19.02 9.06
CA PHE A 8 72.30 19.81 8.75
C PHE A 8 71.15 19.02 8.11
N PHE A 9 71.13 17.69 8.31
CA PHE A 9 70.09 16.78 7.78
C PHE A 9 69.46 15.89 8.88
N ILE A 10 69.37 16.38 10.13
CA ILE A 10 68.59 15.74 11.21
C ILE A 10 67.62 16.78 11.82
N LEU A 11 66.84 17.44 10.97
CA LEU A 11 65.71 18.29 11.36
C LEU A 11 64.61 18.22 10.29
N LEU A 12 64.37 17.01 9.77
CA LEU A 12 63.25 16.69 8.89
C LEU A 12 62.39 15.63 9.58
N THR A 13 61.26 16.10 10.09
CA THR A 13 60.04 15.36 10.42
C THR A 13 60.23 14.10 11.26
N MET A 14 60.25 14.24 12.59
CA MET A 14 59.61 13.19 13.39
C MET A 14 58.12 13.22 13.04
N ALA A 15 57.71 12.34 12.13
CA ALA A 15 56.31 11.95 12.07
C ALA A 15 55.99 11.36 13.44
N SER A 16 55.26 12.11 14.27
CA SER A 16 54.71 11.61 15.52
C SER A 16 53.74 10.50 15.15
N TYR A 17 54.19 9.26 15.29
CA TYR A 17 53.33 8.08 15.23
C TYR A 17 52.23 8.24 16.27
N ALA A 18 51.02 7.79 15.93
CA ALA A 18 49.88 7.74 16.83
C ALA A 18 50.26 7.13 18.19
N ARG A 19 49.77 7.73 19.27
CA ARG A 19 50.06 7.35 20.64
C ARG A 19 48.78 7.26 21.48
N GLN A 20 48.67 6.15 22.21
CA GLN A 20 47.69 6.00 23.28
C GLN A 20 47.88 7.08 24.38
N ILE A 21 46.79 7.73 24.76
CA ILE A 21 46.73 8.72 25.84
C ILE A 21 46.51 8.01 27.17
N SER A 22 47.39 8.28 28.13
CA SER A 22 47.25 7.78 29.50
C SER A 22 46.24 8.59 30.31
N LEU A 23 45.64 7.98 31.35
CA LEU A 23 44.73 8.65 32.28
C LEU A 23 45.28 9.97 32.83
N ASN A 24 46.56 10.01 33.23
CA ASN A 24 47.19 11.23 33.76
C ASN A 24 47.29 12.36 32.72
N GLN A 25 47.52 11.99 31.45
CA GLN A 25 47.54 12.95 30.34
C GLN A 25 46.13 13.48 30.07
N ALA A 26 45.12 12.60 30.04
CA ALA A 26 43.73 12.98 29.87
C ALA A 26 43.21 13.85 31.03
N GLU A 27 43.60 13.55 32.27
CA GLU A 27 43.27 14.37 33.45
C GLU A 27 43.90 15.76 33.38
N SER A 28 45.13 15.85 32.86
CA SER A 28 45.80 17.14 32.64
C SER A 28 45.05 17.98 31.61
N VAL A 29 44.61 17.36 30.50
CA VAL A 29 43.76 18.00 29.48
C VAL A 29 42.43 18.45 30.08
N ALA A 30 41.77 17.63 30.90
CA ALA A 30 40.51 17.99 31.54
C ALA A 30 40.65 19.17 32.52
N LYS A 31 41.70 19.20 33.34
CA LYS A 31 41.99 20.33 34.24
C LYS A 31 42.25 21.62 33.48
N GLU A 32 43.05 21.54 32.42
CA GLU A 32 43.31 22.67 31.54
C GLU A 32 42.01 23.16 30.89
N PHE A 33 41.17 22.26 30.40
CA PHE A 33 39.87 22.55 29.80
C PHE A 33 38.96 23.33 30.76
N PHE A 34 38.73 22.83 31.98
CA PHE A 34 37.89 23.53 32.95
C PHE A 34 38.49 24.87 33.37
N SER A 35 39.81 24.96 33.53
CA SER A 35 40.47 26.23 33.91
C SER A 35 40.37 27.31 32.83
N THR A 36 40.35 26.90 31.56
CA THR A 36 40.30 27.79 30.40
C THR A 36 38.86 28.22 30.10
N ASN A 37 37.92 27.29 30.19
CA ASN A 37 36.56 27.48 29.67
C ASN A 37 35.51 27.71 30.77
N PHE A 38 35.79 27.33 32.01
CA PHE A 38 34.86 27.47 33.15
C PHE A 38 35.57 28.02 34.40
N PRO A 39 35.96 29.33 34.39
CA PRO A 39 36.74 29.93 35.48
C PRO A 39 36.06 29.75 36.84
N GLY A 40 36.77 29.16 37.82
CA GLY A 40 36.23 28.82 39.14
C GLY A 40 35.99 27.33 39.40
N LYS A 41 35.98 26.48 38.36
CA LYS A 41 35.81 25.01 38.45
C LYS A 41 37.17 24.27 38.41
N HIS A 42 38.11 24.62 39.29
CA HIS A 42 39.55 24.26 39.19
C HIS A 42 39.93 22.81 39.51
N ASN A 43 39.03 22.03 40.10
CA ASN A 43 39.29 20.62 40.42
C ASN A 43 38.42 19.75 39.49
N ALA A 44 39.06 18.87 38.72
CA ALA A 44 38.38 17.79 37.99
C ALA A 44 38.57 16.51 38.80
N THR A 45 37.49 15.78 39.07
CA THR A 45 37.58 14.46 39.71
C THR A 45 37.29 13.43 38.63
N ALA A 46 38.22 12.51 38.36
CA ALA A 46 37.97 11.42 37.41
C ALA A 46 36.78 10.60 37.90
N SER A 47 35.72 10.51 37.10
CA SER A 47 34.56 9.69 37.48
C SER A 47 34.71 8.26 36.95
N HIS A 48 35.10 8.07 35.68
CA HIS A 48 35.20 6.73 35.08
C HIS A 48 36.23 6.65 33.94
N ALA A 49 36.98 5.54 33.87
CA ALA A 49 37.65 5.03 32.67
C ALA A 49 36.95 3.71 32.31
N LEU A 50 36.42 3.57 31.10
CA LEU A 50 35.69 2.36 30.69
C LEU A 50 36.59 1.40 29.92
N PRO A 51 36.86 0.22 30.48
CA PRO A 51 37.03 -0.98 29.65
C PRO A 51 36.41 -2.26 30.23
N LYS A 52 35.73 -3.04 29.39
CA LYS A 52 36.05 -4.46 29.08
C LYS A 52 34.91 -5.16 28.33
N ALA A 53 35.17 -5.52 27.09
CA ALA A 53 34.75 -6.82 26.56
C ALA A 53 36.04 -7.64 26.34
N THR A 54 36.15 -8.74 27.10
CA THR A 54 37.02 -9.92 26.95
C THR A 54 38.37 -9.84 26.20
N ASN A 55 39.44 -10.12 26.96
CA ASN A 55 40.78 -10.60 26.58
C ASN A 55 41.77 -9.67 25.81
N GLN A 56 42.78 -9.22 26.59
CA GLN A 56 44.12 -8.71 26.25
C GLN A 56 44.29 -7.28 25.66
N SER A 57 45.14 -6.49 26.34
CA SER A 57 45.85 -5.26 25.92
C SER A 57 45.18 -3.87 26.07
N ALA A 58 45.48 -3.21 27.21
CA ALA A 58 45.89 -1.80 27.45
C ALA A 58 45.41 -0.56 26.64
N ASP A 59 44.37 -0.58 25.80
CA ASP A 59 43.92 0.63 25.10
C ASP A 59 42.53 1.11 25.60
N GLN A 60 42.44 2.36 26.07
CA GLN A 60 41.18 3.04 26.45
C GLN A 60 40.77 4.00 25.33
N PRO A 61 39.53 3.96 24.82
CA PRO A 61 39.11 4.84 23.73
C PRO A 61 38.88 6.30 24.19
N TYR A 62 38.44 6.52 25.42
CA TYR A 62 38.23 7.87 25.98
C TYR A 62 38.20 7.86 27.51
N TYR A 63 38.24 9.05 28.11
CA TYR A 63 38.16 9.30 29.55
C TYR A 63 37.14 10.39 29.86
N ILE A 64 36.37 10.24 30.94
CA ILE A 64 35.32 11.19 31.33
C ILE A 64 35.63 11.82 32.70
N PHE A 65 35.56 13.15 32.77
CA PHE A 65 35.86 13.92 33.97
C PHE A 65 34.70 14.85 34.32
N ASN A 66 34.14 14.70 35.51
CA ASN A 66 33.16 15.63 36.07
C ASN A 66 33.88 16.83 36.70
N SER A 67 33.26 18.02 36.61
CA SER A 67 33.72 19.20 37.35
C SER A 67 33.55 18.97 38.86
N ALA A 68 34.37 19.62 39.70
CA ALA A 68 34.33 19.42 41.16
C ALA A 68 33.00 19.82 41.82
N ASP A 69 32.23 20.70 41.19
CA ASP A 69 30.90 21.09 41.66
C ASP A 69 29.78 20.19 41.11
N ASN A 70 30.10 19.16 40.32
CA ASN A 70 29.16 18.29 39.60
C ASN A 70 28.17 19.10 38.74
N LYS A 71 28.68 20.16 38.09
CA LYS A 71 27.95 21.03 37.15
C LYS A 71 28.73 21.15 35.85
N GLY A 72 28.91 20.02 35.18
CA GLY A 72 29.56 19.88 33.89
C GLY A 72 30.48 18.68 33.84
N PHE A 73 30.77 18.23 32.64
CA PHE A 73 31.75 17.18 32.37
C PHE A 73 32.50 17.44 31.07
N VAL A 74 33.64 16.78 30.90
CA VAL A 74 34.42 16.74 29.67
C VAL A 74 34.85 15.31 29.34
N ILE A 75 34.75 14.95 28.07
CA ILE A 75 35.16 13.67 27.49
C ILE A 75 36.43 13.93 26.68
N VAL A 76 37.52 13.30 27.09
CA VAL A 76 38.85 13.44 26.50
C VAL A 76 39.19 12.17 25.72
N ALA A 77 39.69 12.30 24.50
CA ALA A 77 40.09 11.15 23.69
C ALA A 77 41.23 10.36 24.34
N GLY A 78 41.13 9.04 24.25
CA GLY A 78 42.13 8.09 24.73
C GLY A 78 43.22 7.79 23.71
N ASP A 79 43.10 8.31 22.49
CA ASP A 79 44.04 8.12 21.39
C ASP A 79 44.27 9.47 20.66
N ASP A 80 45.53 9.81 20.34
CA ASP A 80 45.85 11.10 19.73
C ASP A 80 45.51 11.20 18.23
N ARG A 81 45.09 10.10 17.58
CA ARG A 81 44.48 10.10 16.23
C ARG A 81 43.10 10.74 16.21
N ALA A 82 42.43 10.74 17.36
CA ALA A 82 41.14 11.33 17.56
C ALA A 82 41.23 12.79 18.04
N GLN A 83 40.16 13.56 17.87
CA GLN A 83 40.06 14.92 18.39
C GLN A 83 40.23 14.93 19.91
N LYS A 84 41.14 15.80 20.40
CA LYS A 84 41.50 15.94 21.81
C LYS A 84 40.30 16.00 22.78
N ILE A 85 39.28 16.79 22.48
CA ILE A 85 38.02 16.86 23.24
C ILE A 85 36.91 16.26 22.37
N LEU A 86 36.27 15.20 22.87
CA LEU A 86 35.20 14.48 22.16
C LEU A 86 33.81 15.03 22.52
N GLY A 87 33.66 15.56 23.74
CA GLY A 87 32.45 16.28 24.11
C GLY A 87 32.48 16.87 25.50
N PHE A 88 31.61 17.83 25.79
CA PHE A 88 31.50 18.49 27.08
C PHE A 88 30.14 19.15 27.28
N THR A 89 29.81 19.43 28.54
CA THR A 89 28.67 20.28 28.93
C THR A 89 29.03 21.05 30.19
N ASP A 90 28.39 22.19 30.41
CA ASP A 90 28.52 23.00 31.62
C ASP A 90 27.38 22.74 32.63
N ARG A 91 26.52 21.75 32.35
CA ARG A 91 25.35 21.38 33.15
C ARG A 91 25.44 19.93 33.65
N GLY A 92 24.80 19.65 34.78
CA GLY A 92 24.66 18.28 35.32
C GLY A 92 25.99 17.60 35.67
N CYS A 93 25.97 16.27 35.80
CA CYS A 93 27.18 15.46 35.93
C CYS A 93 27.00 14.18 35.13
N PHE A 94 28.10 13.59 34.67
CA PHE A 94 28.06 12.34 33.93
C PHE A 94 27.75 11.16 34.85
N ASP A 95 26.66 10.45 34.57
CA ASP A 95 26.14 9.28 35.30
C ASP A 95 25.84 8.14 34.31
N LEU A 96 26.60 7.04 34.41
CA LEU A 96 26.56 5.94 33.44
C LEU A 96 25.20 5.25 33.37
N ASP A 97 24.45 5.22 34.47
CA ASP A 97 23.17 4.50 34.55
C ASP A 97 21.98 5.34 34.04
N LYS A 98 22.21 6.62 33.70
CA LYS A 98 21.16 7.58 33.29
C LYS A 98 21.44 8.24 31.95
N MET A 99 22.37 7.71 31.17
CA MET A 99 22.69 8.26 29.86
C MET A 99 21.49 8.09 28.91
N PRO A 100 21.20 9.09 28.07
CA PRO A 100 20.31 8.90 26.93
C PRO A 100 20.87 7.78 26.04
N PRO A 101 20.05 6.85 25.52
CA PRO A 101 20.50 5.79 24.60
C PRO A 101 21.30 6.33 23.41
N GLN A 102 20.94 7.51 22.91
CA GLN A 102 21.60 8.17 21.78
C GLN A 102 23.05 8.58 22.11
N LEU A 103 23.31 9.00 23.35
CA LEU A 103 24.67 9.31 23.81
C LEU A 103 25.50 8.04 24.00
N VAL A 104 24.89 6.95 24.47
CA VAL A 104 25.55 5.64 24.56
C VAL A 104 26.03 5.19 23.18
N GLU A 105 25.19 5.34 22.16
CA GLU A 105 25.52 4.97 20.79
C GLU A 105 26.65 5.83 20.20
N LEU A 106 26.60 7.15 20.40
CA LEU A 106 27.68 8.04 19.97
C LEU A 106 29.03 7.65 20.61
N LEU A 107 29.01 7.32 21.91
CA LEU A 107 30.22 6.88 22.61
C LEU A 107 30.73 5.54 22.09
N ASN A 108 29.85 4.55 21.86
CA ASN A 108 30.22 3.27 21.25
C ASN A 108 30.84 3.48 19.86
N ARG A 109 30.30 4.39 19.06
CA ARG A 109 30.85 4.73 17.75
C ARG A 109 32.25 5.30 17.81
N TYR A 110 32.57 6.14 18.80
CA TYR A 110 33.96 6.59 18.99
C TYR A 110 34.91 5.40 19.22
N ILE A 111 34.46 4.36 19.93
CA ILE A 111 35.24 3.13 20.14
C ILE A 111 35.49 2.42 18.82
N GLU A 112 34.45 2.17 18.02
CA GLU A 112 34.56 1.46 16.74
C GLU A 112 35.43 2.23 15.74
N GLN A 113 35.28 3.56 15.67
CA GLN A 113 36.13 4.41 14.84
C GLN A 113 37.61 4.32 15.23
N MET A 114 37.92 4.32 16.52
CA MET A 114 39.32 4.23 16.98
C MET A 114 39.95 2.85 16.71
N LYS A 115 39.13 1.78 16.67
CA LYS A 115 39.57 0.41 16.32
C LYS A 115 39.87 0.25 14.82
N SER A 116 39.09 0.89 13.95
CA SER A 116 39.21 0.70 12.49
C SER A 116 40.41 1.42 11.86
N VAL A 117 40.98 2.41 12.55
CA VAL A 117 42.13 3.17 12.03
C VAL A 117 43.45 2.42 12.24
N PRO A 118 44.34 2.35 11.25
CA PRO A 118 45.69 1.81 11.41
C PRO A 118 46.50 2.56 12.47
N GLY A 119 47.34 1.85 13.24
CA GLY A 119 48.25 2.48 14.22
C GLY A 119 49.32 3.40 13.60
N THR A 120 49.41 3.47 12.27
CA THR A 120 50.29 4.36 11.50
C THR A 120 49.66 5.69 11.12
N ALA A 121 48.38 5.92 11.44
CA ALA A 121 47.69 7.18 11.16
C ALA A 121 48.33 8.37 11.89
N GLN A 122 48.19 9.57 11.32
CA GLN A 122 48.73 10.78 11.94
C GLN A 122 47.85 11.24 13.12
N ALA A 123 48.48 11.82 14.14
CA ALA A 123 47.76 12.46 15.24
C ALA A 123 46.89 13.63 14.74
N HIS A 124 45.71 13.78 15.34
CA HIS A 124 44.76 14.86 15.07
C HIS A 124 45.40 16.23 15.32
N SER A 125 45.04 17.22 14.51
CA SER A 125 45.60 18.57 14.57
C SER A 125 45.45 19.23 15.94
N SER A 126 44.36 18.95 16.65
CA SER A 126 44.10 19.46 18.01
C SER A 126 45.11 19.00 19.07
N TRP A 127 45.92 17.96 18.81
CA TRP A 127 47.03 17.54 19.67
C TRP A 127 48.35 18.25 19.36
N LYS A 128 48.45 18.96 18.24
CA LYS A 128 49.68 19.68 17.83
C LYS A 128 49.87 21.01 18.59
N THR A 129 48.81 21.54 19.19
CA THR A 129 48.87 22.73 20.05
C THR A 129 49.10 22.34 21.52
N SER A 130 50.04 23.03 22.18
CA SER A 130 50.40 22.82 23.58
C SER A 130 49.41 23.42 24.58
N THR A 131 48.52 24.30 24.12
CA THR A 131 47.46 24.93 24.92
C THR A 131 46.11 24.62 24.29
N LEU A 132 45.12 24.29 25.12
CA LEU A 132 43.72 24.23 24.70
C LEU A 132 43.25 25.61 24.25
N ASN A 133 42.64 25.67 23.07
CA ASN A 133 41.94 26.89 22.66
C ASN A 133 40.75 27.10 23.61
N SER A 134 40.47 28.36 23.99
CA SER A 134 39.19 28.69 24.61
C SER A 134 38.06 28.28 23.66
N ILE A 135 36.91 27.86 24.19
CA ILE A 135 35.65 27.78 23.43
C ILE A 135 35.46 29.17 22.83
N SER A 136 35.78 29.34 21.55
CA SER A 136 35.85 30.65 20.93
C SER A 136 34.44 31.16 20.63
N ASP A 137 34.18 32.45 20.86
CA ASP A 137 32.93 33.20 20.62
C ASP A 137 32.43 33.23 19.14
N GLY A 138 32.83 32.29 18.28
CA GLY A 138 32.48 32.26 16.85
C GLY A 138 31.52 31.14 16.43
N GLY A 139 31.01 30.34 17.37
CA GLY A 139 30.01 29.31 17.12
C GLY A 139 28.57 29.84 17.13
N ILE A 140 27.63 29.04 16.64
CA ILE A 140 26.18 29.30 16.74
C ILE A 140 25.58 28.26 17.68
N VAL A 141 24.73 28.67 18.61
CA VAL A 141 23.85 27.77 19.38
C VAL A 141 22.46 28.39 19.38
N LEU A 142 21.52 27.68 18.79
CA LEU A 142 20.11 28.03 18.72
C LEU A 142 19.43 27.56 20.01
N GLU A 143 18.60 28.42 20.60
CA GLU A 143 17.97 28.13 21.90
C GLU A 143 16.75 27.20 21.72
N THR A 144 16.97 25.88 21.78
CA THR A 144 15.92 24.87 21.68
C THR A 144 15.35 24.46 23.06
N ALA A 145 14.14 23.88 23.07
CA ALA A 145 13.48 23.46 24.29
C ALA A 145 14.16 22.26 24.97
N ASN A 146 14.26 22.28 26.30
CA ASN A 146 14.82 21.19 27.11
C ASN A 146 13.75 20.14 27.44
N TRP A 147 13.07 19.63 26.42
CA TRP A 147 11.99 18.65 26.59
C TRP A 147 12.49 17.21 26.62
N GLY A 148 11.70 16.32 27.21
CA GLY A 148 11.96 14.90 27.39
C GLY A 148 10.94 14.01 26.68
N GLN A 149 10.93 12.72 27.04
CA GLN A 149 10.01 11.73 26.47
C GLN A 149 9.02 11.13 27.48
N GLY A 150 9.27 11.29 28.78
CA GLY A 150 8.46 10.73 29.85
C GLY A 150 7.30 11.64 30.28
N ASP A 151 6.86 11.51 31.53
CA ASP A 151 5.89 12.44 32.11
C ASP A 151 6.52 13.85 32.23
N PRO A 152 5.81 14.93 31.86
CA PRO A 152 4.40 14.96 31.45
C PRO A 152 4.17 14.97 29.93
N TYR A 153 5.24 14.89 29.12
CA TYR A 153 5.20 14.93 27.65
C TYR A 153 4.37 13.79 27.05
N ASN A 154 4.48 12.60 27.63
CA ASN A 154 3.77 11.41 27.16
C ASN A 154 2.34 11.27 27.69
N SER A 155 1.79 12.28 28.36
CA SER A 155 0.47 12.16 29.02
C SER A 155 -0.69 11.84 28.06
N LEU A 156 -0.54 12.12 26.75
CA LEU A 156 -1.49 11.74 25.70
C LEU A 156 -1.09 10.50 24.87
N CYS A 157 0.08 9.91 25.13
CA CYS A 157 0.49 8.64 24.50
C CYS A 157 -0.36 7.45 24.99
N PRO A 158 -0.45 6.34 24.24
CA PRO A 158 -1.23 5.18 24.67
C PRO A 158 -0.66 4.52 25.93
N THR A 159 -1.47 3.68 26.59
CA THR A 159 -0.99 2.81 27.67
C THR A 159 -0.88 1.39 27.11
N VAL A 160 0.33 0.84 27.10
CA VAL A 160 0.63 -0.50 26.58
C VAL A 160 1.13 -1.33 27.77
N GLU A 161 0.54 -2.51 27.98
CA GLU A 161 0.86 -3.40 29.11
C GLU A 161 0.79 -2.71 30.50
N GLY A 162 -0.11 -1.73 30.65
CA GLY A 162 -0.27 -0.97 31.89
C GLY A 162 0.80 0.10 32.14
N VAL A 163 1.73 0.30 31.20
CA VAL A 163 2.77 1.35 31.25
C VAL A 163 2.38 2.50 30.32
N LYS A 164 2.53 3.74 30.80
CA LYS A 164 2.43 4.93 29.95
C LYS A 164 3.71 5.02 29.12
N VAL A 165 3.62 4.67 27.85
CA VAL A 165 4.75 4.58 26.92
C VAL A 165 5.41 5.95 26.73
N PRO A 166 6.73 6.04 26.45
CA PRO A 166 7.38 7.30 26.13
C PRO A 166 6.90 7.86 24.78
N THR A 167 7.06 9.16 24.56
CA THR A 167 6.70 9.83 23.28
C THR A 167 7.48 9.28 22.09
N GLY A 168 8.73 8.85 22.30
CA GLY A 168 9.68 8.42 21.28
C GLY A 168 10.62 9.54 20.83
N CYS A 169 11.89 9.20 20.57
CA CYS A 169 12.95 10.18 20.30
C CYS A 169 12.68 11.04 19.05
N VAL A 170 12.12 10.44 17.99
CA VAL A 170 11.78 11.13 16.74
C VAL A 170 10.68 12.19 16.97
N ALA A 171 9.60 11.81 17.66
CA ALA A 171 8.50 12.74 17.94
C ALA A 171 8.96 13.89 18.85
N THR A 172 9.77 13.60 19.86
CA THR A 172 10.35 14.64 20.74
C THR A 172 11.27 15.56 19.97
N ALA A 173 12.12 15.05 19.06
CA ALA A 173 12.97 15.90 18.22
C ALA A 173 12.14 16.81 17.32
N MET A 174 11.09 16.28 16.68
CA MET A 174 10.17 17.08 15.87
C MET A 174 9.49 18.18 16.68
N ALA A 175 8.96 17.84 17.87
CA ALA A 175 8.28 18.79 18.74
C ALA A 175 9.21 19.92 19.21
N ILE A 176 10.47 19.61 19.55
CA ILE A 176 11.48 20.61 19.95
C ILE A 176 11.78 21.57 18.80
N VAL A 177 11.94 21.07 17.57
CA VAL A 177 12.18 21.92 16.38
C VAL A 177 10.95 22.76 16.04
N MET A 178 9.73 22.19 16.13
CA MET A 178 8.48 22.95 15.95
C MET A 178 8.34 24.07 16.98
N LYS A 179 8.67 23.78 18.24
CA LYS A 179 8.66 24.79 19.30
C LYS A 179 9.68 25.90 19.06
N TYR A 180 10.88 25.57 18.57
CA TYR A 180 11.89 26.57 18.27
C TYR A 180 11.40 27.56 17.18
N HIS A 181 10.67 27.07 16.18
CA HIS A 181 10.05 27.94 15.15
C HIS A 181 8.75 28.59 15.58
N ASN A 182 8.13 28.14 16.68
CA ASN A 182 6.76 28.45 17.07
C ASN A 182 5.82 28.32 15.85
N TRP A 183 5.85 27.15 15.21
CA TRP A 183 5.13 26.86 13.98
C TRP A 183 4.67 25.40 13.95
N PRO A 184 3.46 25.07 13.45
CA PRO A 184 2.47 25.95 12.79
C PRO A 184 1.55 26.78 13.71
N ASP A 185 0.83 27.75 13.13
CA ASP A 185 -0.02 28.74 13.85
C ASP A 185 -1.22 28.15 14.63
N ASN A 186 -1.51 26.86 14.45
CA ASN A 186 -2.63 26.16 15.11
C ASN A 186 -2.32 25.71 16.55
N TYR A 187 -1.12 25.96 17.06
CA TYR A 187 -0.74 25.64 18.45
C TYR A 187 -0.58 26.91 19.30
N ASN A 188 -0.90 26.82 20.59
CA ASN A 188 -0.65 27.88 21.56
C ASN A 188 0.81 27.86 22.05
N TRP A 189 1.72 28.40 21.24
CA TRP A 189 3.15 28.38 21.52
C TRP A 189 3.56 29.08 22.81
N ASP A 190 2.86 30.15 23.20
CA ASP A 190 3.11 30.88 24.45
C ASP A 190 2.84 30.03 25.69
N ALA A 191 1.93 29.06 25.59
CA ALA A 191 1.66 28.09 26.65
C ALA A 191 2.69 26.96 26.72
N MET A 192 3.64 26.86 25.79
CA MET A 192 4.65 25.80 25.74
C MET A 192 6.04 26.37 26.04
N PRO A 193 6.48 26.51 27.29
CA PRO A 193 7.79 27.10 27.58
C PRO A 193 8.94 26.15 27.24
N VAL A 194 10.11 26.71 26.94
CA VAL A 194 11.34 25.96 26.61
C VAL A 194 11.95 25.24 27.83
N GLN A 195 11.49 25.57 29.04
CA GLN A 195 11.86 25.00 30.34
C GLN A 195 10.71 25.21 31.37
N ASP A 196 10.85 24.72 32.61
CA ASP A 196 9.91 24.98 33.72
C ASP A 196 8.47 24.44 33.51
N ILE A 197 8.38 23.17 33.10
CA ILE A 197 7.13 22.48 32.79
C ILE A 197 6.34 22.17 34.07
N ASN A 198 5.03 22.40 34.03
CA ASN A 198 4.07 22.17 35.12
C ASN A 198 2.70 21.75 34.56
N ALA A 199 1.76 21.42 35.44
CA ALA A 199 0.45 20.90 35.05
C ALA A 199 -0.38 21.83 34.12
N ASN A 200 -0.10 23.13 34.08
CA ASN A 200 -0.85 24.09 33.25
C ASN A 200 -0.32 24.21 31.81
N ASN A 201 0.92 23.79 31.54
CA ASN A 201 1.53 23.85 30.21
C ASN A 201 1.80 22.47 29.61
N SER A 202 1.71 21.42 30.44
CA SER A 202 1.96 20.04 30.01
C SER A 202 0.93 19.52 29.01
N SER A 203 -0.32 19.98 29.03
CA SER A 203 -1.37 19.53 28.11
C SER A 203 -1.08 19.91 26.66
N GLU A 204 -0.63 21.14 26.44
CA GLU A 204 -0.31 21.70 25.13
C GLU A 204 0.94 21.01 24.57
N ILE A 205 1.97 20.84 25.38
CA ILE A 205 3.20 20.12 24.99
C ILE A 205 2.87 18.65 24.66
N ALA A 206 2.06 17.98 25.48
CA ALA A 206 1.65 16.60 25.22
C ALA A 206 0.80 16.46 23.95
N THR A 207 0.01 17.48 23.62
CA THR A 207 -0.75 17.54 22.35
C THR A 207 0.22 17.59 21.16
N LEU A 208 1.21 18.49 21.20
CA LEU A 208 2.23 18.57 20.17
C LEU A 208 3.04 17.28 20.03
N MET A 209 3.38 16.64 21.16
CA MET A 209 4.11 15.35 21.18
C MET A 209 3.29 14.20 20.59
N ARG A 210 1.99 14.14 20.90
CA ARG A 210 1.06 13.18 20.29
C ARG A 210 0.98 13.41 18.78
N ASP A 211 0.74 14.65 18.35
CA ASP A 211 0.56 15.00 16.94
C ASP A 211 1.84 14.71 16.13
N ALA A 212 3.02 15.00 16.70
CA ALA A 212 4.31 14.62 16.13
C ALA A 212 4.47 13.09 16.03
N GLY A 213 4.09 12.34 17.06
CA GLY A 213 4.12 10.88 17.08
C GLY A 213 3.17 10.24 16.07
N GLU A 214 1.94 10.76 15.95
CA GLU A 214 0.95 10.32 14.95
C GLU A 214 1.46 10.57 13.53
N ALA A 215 2.07 11.73 13.26
CA ALA A 215 2.58 12.07 11.94
C ALA A 215 3.64 11.08 11.43
N VAL A 216 4.48 10.54 12.31
CA VAL A 216 5.52 9.56 11.95
C VAL A 216 5.13 8.11 12.23
N VAL A 217 3.86 7.86 12.56
CA VAL A 217 3.29 6.54 12.84
C VAL A 217 4.13 5.79 13.88
N MET A 218 4.28 6.45 15.03
CA MET A 218 5.07 5.98 16.14
C MET A 218 4.64 4.58 16.58
N ARG A 219 5.60 3.64 16.63
CA ARG A 219 5.41 2.33 17.25
C ARG A 219 5.65 2.45 18.75
N TYR A 220 4.56 2.52 19.50
CA TYR A 220 4.59 2.66 20.94
C TYR A 220 4.85 1.32 21.65
N THR A 221 5.90 1.25 22.46
CA THR A 221 6.17 0.10 23.34
C THR A 221 6.44 0.54 24.78
N PRO A 222 6.30 -0.35 25.78
CA PRO A 222 6.60 -0.01 27.18
C PRO A 222 8.05 0.41 27.46
N TYR A 223 8.99 0.03 26.59
CA TYR A 223 10.43 0.25 26.81
C TYR A 223 10.96 1.40 25.95
N GLU A 224 10.69 1.38 24.65
CA GLU A 224 11.12 2.41 23.71
C GLU A 224 10.08 2.57 22.60
N SER A 225 9.71 3.81 22.31
CA SER A 225 8.83 4.11 21.18
C SER A 225 9.66 4.57 20.00
N SER A 226 9.45 3.94 18.84
CA SER A 226 10.30 4.11 17.67
C SER A 226 9.51 4.49 16.42
N ALA A 227 10.12 5.31 15.58
CA ALA A 227 9.61 5.67 14.26
C ALA A 227 10.76 5.72 13.27
N TYR A 228 10.47 5.57 11.98
CA TYR A 228 11.49 5.63 10.94
C TYR A 228 11.83 7.08 10.59
N MET A 229 13.13 7.40 10.57
CA MET A 229 13.64 8.75 10.34
C MET A 229 13.42 9.27 8.91
N ASN A 230 13.34 8.38 7.92
CA ASN A 230 13.17 8.77 6.51
C ASN A 230 11.85 9.51 6.26
N PHE A 231 10.84 9.33 7.09
CA PHE A 231 9.55 10.04 6.95
C PHE A 231 9.58 11.48 7.43
N VAL A 232 10.52 11.85 8.29
CA VAL A 232 10.44 13.09 9.09
C VAL A 232 10.40 14.33 8.20
N GLY A 233 11.26 14.43 7.19
CA GLY A 233 11.29 15.58 6.27
C GLY A 233 9.97 15.80 5.54
N HIS A 234 9.38 14.72 5.01
CA HIS A 234 8.09 14.79 4.31
C HIS A 234 6.91 15.01 5.26
N ARG A 235 6.95 14.49 6.50
CA ARG A 235 5.91 14.74 7.50
C ARG A 235 5.90 16.17 8.01
N PHE A 236 7.06 16.82 8.11
CA PHE A 236 7.14 18.26 8.32
C PHE A 236 6.38 19.05 7.25
N GLN A 237 6.54 18.68 5.98
CA GLN A 237 5.83 19.32 4.86
C GLN A 237 4.33 19.05 4.90
N GLN A 238 3.94 17.78 4.98
CA GLN A 238 2.57 17.33 4.78
C GLN A 238 1.67 17.65 5.98
N CYS A 239 2.16 17.44 7.20
CA CYS A 239 1.37 17.56 8.42
C CYS A 239 1.53 18.93 9.08
N PHE A 240 2.69 19.57 8.91
CA PHE A 240 3.05 20.77 9.67
C PHE A 240 3.41 21.99 8.81
N LYS A 241 3.25 21.92 7.48
CA LYS A 241 3.44 23.04 6.53
C LYS A 241 4.84 23.67 6.62
N TYR A 242 5.86 22.83 6.66
CA TYR A 242 7.26 23.23 6.51
C TYR A 242 7.71 23.26 5.05
N SER A 243 8.89 23.83 4.82
CA SER A 243 9.50 24.06 3.52
C SER A 243 9.47 22.82 2.60
N PRO A 244 9.13 22.97 1.31
CA PRO A 244 9.24 21.91 0.31
C PRO A 244 10.68 21.39 0.10
N GLU A 245 11.68 22.14 0.59
CA GLU A 245 13.09 21.72 0.56
C GLU A 245 13.49 20.87 1.77
N CYS A 246 12.58 20.71 2.76
CA CYS A 246 12.79 19.89 3.95
C CYS A 246 12.92 18.42 3.55
N GLN A 247 14.08 17.82 3.83
CA GLN A 247 14.41 16.51 3.29
C GLN A 247 15.28 15.70 4.25
N PHE A 248 15.01 14.41 4.28
CA PHE A 248 15.85 13.41 4.91
C PHE A 248 16.95 13.00 3.92
N ILE A 249 18.20 13.00 4.37
CA ILE A 249 19.37 12.64 3.55
C ILE A 249 20.34 11.74 4.31
N SER A 250 21.17 11.00 3.58
CA SER A 250 22.10 10.01 4.14
C SER A 250 23.56 10.36 3.88
N ALA A 251 24.38 10.36 4.93
CA ALA A 251 25.80 10.75 4.86
C ALA A 251 26.61 9.87 3.88
N LYS A 252 26.23 8.61 3.68
CA LYS A 252 26.86 7.69 2.70
C LYS A 252 26.90 8.22 1.26
N ASN A 253 25.98 9.11 0.91
CA ASN A 253 25.86 9.66 -0.45
C ASN A 253 26.63 10.98 -0.62
N PHE A 254 27.33 11.45 0.41
CA PHE A 254 28.07 12.72 0.39
C PHE A 254 29.48 12.57 0.94
N SER A 255 30.40 13.44 0.50
CA SER A 255 31.66 13.60 1.22
C SER A 255 31.41 14.27 2.57
N ASP A 256 32.25 13.98 3.56
CA ASP A 256 32.16 14.55 4.92
C ASP A 256 32.16 16.09 4.91
N ASP A 257 32.95 16.71 4.01
CA ASP A 257 32.98 18.18 3.84
C ASP A 257 31.63 18.73 3.36
N VAL A 258 30.98 18.06 2.39
CA VAL A 258 29.66 18.47 1.88
C VAL A 258 28.60 18.25 2.95
N TRP A 259 28.63 17.10 3.64
CA TRP A 259 27.73 16.77 4.75
C TRP A 259 27.76 17.82 5.86
N LYS A 260 28.95 18.12 6.38
CA LYS A 260 29.16 19.15 7.42
C LYS A 260 28.80 20.55 6.94
N SER A 261 29.06 20.86 5.67
CA SER A 261 28.71 22.17 5.10
C SER A 261 27.19 22.37 5.03
N MET A 262 26.43 21.35 4.65
CA MET A 262 24.96 21.40 4.67
C MET A 262 24.44 21.60 6.10
N LEU A 263 24.92 20.79 7.05
CA LEU A 263 24.57 20.92 8.47
C LEU A 263 24.86 22.34 9.01
N LYS A 264 26.05 22.87 8.77
CA LYS A 264 26.43 24.23 9.23
C LYS A 264 25.62 25.32 8.52
N SER A 265 25.32 25.16 7.23
CA SER A 265 24.51 26.11 6.47
C SER A 265 23.10 26.23 7.04
N ASP A 266 22.48 25.12 7.43
CA ASP A 266 21.17 25.12 8.08
C ASP A 266 21.19 25.83 9.44
N LEU A 267 22.18 25.51 10.28
CA LEU A 267 22.35 26.17 11.58
C LEU A 267 22.59 27.67 11.43
N GLN A 268 23.36 28.09 10.41
CA GLN A 268 23.57 29.51 10.06
C GLN A 268 22.32 30.20 9.53
N ALA A 269 21.46 29.46 8.81
CA ALA A 269 20.14 29.93 8.41
C ALA A 269 19.14 29.99 9.59
N GLY A 270 19.56 29.55 10.78
CA GLY A 270 18.75 29.53 11.98
C GLY A 270 17.82 28.33 12.07
N ASN A 271 18.09 27.24 11.35
CA ASN A 271 17.31 25.99 11.37
C ASN A 271 18.05 24.93 12.20
N PRO A 272 17.49 24.46 13.33
CA PRO A 272 18.00 23.27 14.01
C PRO A 272 17.80 22.04 13.12
N VAL A 273 18.76 21.11 13.17
CA VAL A 273 18.78 19.91 12.35
C VAL A 273 18.42 18.71 13.20
N ILE A 274 17.44 17.91 12.77
CA ILE A 274 17.21 16.60 13.38
C ILE A 274 18.23 15.64 12.78
N TYR A 275 18.99 14.98 13.65
CA TYR A 275 20.09 14.13 13.28
C TYR A 275 19.90 12.73 13.87
N ASN A 276 20.39 11.74 13.15
CA ASN A 276 20.40 10.35 13.58
C ASN A 276 21.77 9.73 13.21
N GLY A 277 22.32 8.90 14.09
CA GLY A 277 23.50 8.10 13.82
C GLY A 277 23.35 6.72 14.44
N THR A 278 23.51 5.64 13.66
CA THR A 278 23.12 4.31 14.14
C THR A 278 24.07 3.18 13.75
N GLY A 279 24.42 2.37 14.74
CA GLY A 279 24.38 0.91 14.71
C GLY A 279 22.94 0.39 14.82
N SER A 280 22.65 -0.59 15.70
CA SER A 280 21.44 -1.43 15.64
C SER A 280 20.09 -0.78 16.05
N GLY A 281 19.97 0.54 16.23
CA GLY A 281 18.73 1.20 16.67
C GLY A 281 18.50 2.62 16.11
N ASN A 282 17.25 2.99 15.79
CA ASN A 282 16.83 4.29 15.23
C ASN A 282 16.74 5.39 16.31
N HIS A 283 17.83 6.10 16.58
CA HIS A 283 17.95 7.05 17.69
C HIS A 283 18.13 8.51 17.22
N ALA A 284 17.06 9.31 17.26
CA ALA A 284 17.07 10.71 16.84
C ALA A 284 17.43 11.70 17.97
N PHE A 285 18.12 12.78 17.61
CA PHE A 285 18.44 13.93 18.46
C PHE A 285 18.51 15.22 17.62
N ILE A 286 18.63 16.39 18.26
CA ILE A 286 18.71 17.68 17.57
C ILE A 286 20.15 18.19 17.63
N ILE A 287 20.69 18.59 16.48
CA ILE A 287 21.86 19.46 16.41
C ILE A 287 21.33 20.89 16.24
N ASP A 288 21.60 21.73 17.21
CA ASP A 288 21.15 23.12 17.27
C ASP A 288 22.33 24.08 17.42
N GLY A 289 23.57 23.62 17.26
CA GLY A 289 24.72 24.50 17.24
C GLY A 289 26.02 23.85 16.81
N TYR A 290 27.04 24.68 16.63
CA TYR A 290 28.41 24.24 16.38
C TYR A 290 29.43 25.27 16.88
N ASP A 291 30.68 24.84 17.09
CA ASP A 291 31.82 25.70 17.40
C ASP A 291 32.91 25.67 16.31
N ASN A 292 33.95 26.51 16.47
CA ASN A 292 35.07 26.56 15.52
C ASN A 292 36.03 25.35 15.61
N ASN A 293 35.80 24.43 16.54
CA ASN A 293 36.60 23.23 16.75
C ASN A 293 35.89 21.97 16.22
N ASP A 294 34.90 22.13 15.32
CA ASP A 294 34.08 21.04 14.77
C ASP A 294 33.35 20.21 15.84
N LEU A 295 33.02 20.82 16.98
CA LEU A 295 32.04 20.30 17.92
C LEU A 295 30.66 20.84 17.60
N TYR A 296 29.64 20.04 17.85
CA TYR A 296 28.25 20.34 17.57
C TYR A 296 27.45 20.30 18.87
N HIS A 297 26.62 21.32 19.10
CA HIS A 297 25.72 21.33 20.24
C HIS A 297 24.59 20.34 19.94
N ILE A 298 24.42 19.37 20.83
CA ILE A 298 23.40 18.32 20.72
C ILE A 298 22.40 18.51 21.85
N ASN A 299 21.12 18.58 21.48
CA ASN A 299 19.99 18.41 22.37
C ASN A 299 19.45 16.98 22.21
N TRP A 300 19.54 16.19 23.28
CA TRP A 300 19.21 14.76 23.28
C TRP A 300 17.71 14.46 23.38
N GLY A 301 16.86 15.48 23.60
CA GLY A 301 15.44 15.28 23.89
C GLY A 301 15.23 14.53 25.21
N TRP A 302 16.04 14.85 26.22
CA TRP A 302 16.12 14.15 27.51
C TRP A 302 16.09 15.11 28.70
N ASP A 303 15.09 15.99 28.75
CA ASP A 303 14.87 16.97 29.84
C ASP A 303 16.05 17.95 30.03
N GLY A 304 16.77 18.23 28.95
CA GLY A 304 18.00 19.03 28.96
C GLY A 304 19.22 18.34 29.58
N ALA A 305 19.08 17.10 30.05
CA ALA A 305 20.20 16.33 30.57
C ALA A 305 21.19 16.03 29.45
N TYR A 306 22.50 16.18 29.74
CA TYR A 306 23.61 15.94 28.81
C TYR A 306 23.67 16.86 27.58
N ASN A 307 22.74 17.80 27.40
CA ASN A 307 22.81 18.78 26.32
C ASN A 307 24.16 19.51 26.37
N GLY A 308 24.87 19.57 25.26
CA GLY A 308 26.26 20.01 25.24
C GLY A 308 26.93 19.84 23.89
N MET A 309 28.22 20.14 23.83
CA MET A 309 29.02 20.11 22.61
C MET A 309 29.68 18.74 22.45
N PHE A 310 29.49 18.08 21.30
CA PHE A 310 30.05 16.76 20.99
C PHE A 310 30.59 16.69 19.56
N ALA A 311 31.60 15.86 19.34
CA ALA A 311 32.13 15.61 18.02
C ALA A 311 31.21 14.63 17.27
N LEU A 312 30.79 14.93 16.04
CA LEU A 312 30.02 13.95 15.26
C LEU A 312 30.89 12.79 14.72
N ASN A 313 32.20 13.01 14.70
CA ASN A 313 33.23 12.03 14.33
C ASN A 313 34.42 12.21 15.27
N ALA A 314 34.95 11.12 15.84
CA ALA A 314 36.10 11.19 16.73
C ALA A 314 37.40 11.47 15.99
N LEU A 315 37.50 11.23 14.67
CA LEU A 315 38.77 11.18 13.93
C LEU A 315 39.03 12.38 13.01
N THR A 316 40.28 12.53 12.59
CA THR A 316 40.72 13.57 11.64
C THR A 316 40.11 13.35 10.26
N PRO A 317 39.83 14.41 9.49
CA PRO A 317 39.60 14.32 8.06
C PRO A 317 40.67 13.46 7.29
N GLY A 318 40.39 12.20 6.93
CA GLY A 318 41.17 11.35 6.02
C GLY A 318 40.31 10.34 5.22
N PRO A 319 40.79 9.78 4.09
CA PRO A 319 39.98 9.20 3.00
C PRO A 319 39.06 8.01 3.33
N ASP A 320 39.19 7.39 4.51
CA ASP A 320 38.42 6.22 4.94
C ASP A 320 37.42 6.61 6.05
N TYR A 321 36.34 7.32 5.70
CA TYR A 321 35.39 7.86 6.68
C TYR A 321 34.20 6.94 6.95
N PHE A 322 34.17 6.36 8.15
CA PHE A 322 33.02 5.61 8.71
C PHE A 322 31.85 6.54 9.08
N ASN A 323 31.09 6.97 8.08
CA ASN A 323 29.84 7.75 8.19
C ASN A 323 28.62 7.01 7.58
N ASP A 324 28.76 5.73 7.19
CA ASP A 324 27.85 5.05 6.26
C ASP A 324 26.37 5.00 6.66
N ASN A 325 26.04 5.19 7.94
CA ASN A 325 24.66 5.16 8.45
C ASN A 325 24.19 6.45 9.13
N ALA A 326 24.98 7.54 9.10
CA ALA A 326 24.52 8.82 9.64
C ALA A 326 23.49 9.46 8.70
N THR A 327 22.42 10.01 9.26
CA THR A 327 21.33 10.64 8.49
C THR A 327 20.88 11.93 9.16
N MET A 328 20.34 12.87 8.38
CA MET A 328 19.84 14.13 8.92
C MET A 328 18.65 14.65 8.13
N VAL A 329 17.83 15.45 8.79
CA VAL A 329 16.75 16.21 8.18
C VAL A 329 17.15 17.68 8.16
N ILE A 330 17.36 18.21 6.96
CA ILE A 330 17.74 19.62 6.73
C ILE A 330 16.59 20.42 6.13
N ASN A 331 16.78 21.73 6.03
CA ASN A 331 15.83 22.72 5.54
C ASN A 331 14.49 22.68 6.28
N ILE A 332 14.51 22.42 7.60
CA ILE A 332 13.31 22.37 8.45
C ILE A 332 12.79 23.81 8.72
N ALA A 333 12.57 24.63 7.70
CA ALA A 333 12.08 26.00 7.84
C ALA A 333 10.55 26.08 7.68
N PRO A 334 9.82 26.96 8.39
CA PRO A 334 8.39 27.17 8.16
C PRO A 334 8.09 27.62 6.73
N ASP A 335 7.10 27.02 6.06
CA ASP A 335 6.67 27.47 4.74
C ASP A 335 5.62 28.58 4.87
N LYS A 336 6.00 29.79 4.46
CA LYS A 336 5.13 30.99 4.46
C LYS A 336 4.62 31.36 3.07
N THR A 337 4.90 30.54 2.05
CA THR A 337 4.52 30.83 0.66
C THR A 337 3.06 30.48 0.38
N GLY A 338 2.49 29.54 1.14
CA GLY A 338 1.13 29.03 0.91
C GLY A 338 1.01 28.14 -0.33
N LYS A 339 2.13 27.79 -0.99
CA LYS A 339 2.12 26.92 -2.16
C LYS A 339 1.86 25.48 -1.72
N GLU A 340 0.97 24.80 -2.44
CA GLU A 340 0.73 23.38 -2.23
C GLU A 340 1.61 22.53 -3.15
N TYR A 341 2.01 21.38 -2.64
CA TYR A 341 2.83 20.40 -3.32
C TYR A 341 2.17 19.04 -3.27
N SER A 342 2.62 18.17 -4.16
CA SER A 342 2.15 16.80 -4.17
C SER A 342 2.40 16.15 -2.83
N LYS A 343 1.43 15.36 -2.35
CA LYS A 343 1.68 14.49 -1.22
C LYS A 343 2.58 13.30 -1.61
N ILE A 344 2.58 12.89 -2.88
CA ILE A 344 3.59 11.97 -3.42
C ILE A 344 4.93 12.68 -3.46
N PHE A 345 5.97 12.00 -3.01
CA PHE A 345 7.35 12.49 -3.02
C PHE A 345 8.31 11.40 -3.54
N CYS A 346 9.52 11.82 -3.89
CA CYS A 346 10.59 10.94 -4.31
C CYS A 346 11.81 11.10 -3.41
N ASP A 347 12.27 10.03 -2.79
CA ASP A 347 13.42 10.07 -1.89
C ASP A 347 14.29 8.83 -2.04
N TYR A 348 15.37 8.82 -1.25
CA TYR A 348 16.28 7.69 -1.14
C TYR A 348 15.78 6.67 -0.10
N GLY A 349 14.47 6.53 0.14
CA GLY A 349 13.84 5.71 1.19
C GLY A 349 14.19 4.20 1.17
N TYR A 350 13.35 3.36 1.82
CA TYR A 350 13.56 1.94 2.24
C TYR A 350 14.19 0.94 1.24
N PHE A 351 14.52 1.33 0.01
CA PHE A 351 15.33 0.55 -0.92
C PHE A 351 16.68 0.22 -0.28
N TRP A 352 16.88 -1.06 0.05
CA TRP A 352 18.22 -1.59 0.24
C TRP A 352 19.00 -1.20 -1.00
N ALA A 353 20.01 -0.36 -0.82
CA ALA A 353 20.81 0.12 -1.94
C ALA A 353 21.28 -1.10 -2.72
N THR A 354 20.71 -1.34 -3.91
CA THR A 354 21.25 -2.30 -4.87
C THR A 354 22.46 -1.65 -5.54
N GLY A 355 23.36 -1.07 -4.74
CA GLY A 355 24.73 -0.63 -5.03
C GLY A 355 25.04 0.17 -6.30
N GLN A 356 24.10 0.48 -7.21
CA GLN A 356 24.47 0.81 -8.59
C GLN A 356 23.69 1.94 -9.26
N LEU A 357 22.47 2.29 -8.83
CA LEU A 357 21.70 3.40 -9.44
C LEU A 357 21.00 4.27 -8.40
N ALA A 358 21.19 5.59 -8.49
CA ALA A 358 20.51 6.55 -7.63
C ALA A 358 19.02 6.66 -8.02
N PRO A 359 18.09 6.75 -7.05
CA PRO A 359 16.67 6.97 -7.32
C PRO A 359 16.39 8.34 -7.96
N GLY A 360 15.14 8.59 -8.34
CA GLY A 360 14.73 9.78 -9.08
C GLY A 360 14.49 9.50 -10.56
N ALA A 361 14.52 10.55 -11.38
CA ALA A 361 14.11 10.52 -12.78
C ALA A 361 15.25 10.17 -13.76
N HIS A 362 14.99 9.20 -14.65
CA HIS A 362 15.89 8.75 -15.72
C HIS A 362 15.22 8.87 -17.10
N PHE A 363 16.03 8.97 -18.16
CA PHE A 363 15.59 9.25 -19.53
C PHE A 363 16.40 8.47 -20.56
N SER A 364 15.78 7.96 -21.63
CA SER A 364 16.49 7.19 -22.66
C SER A 364 17.22 8.03 -23.72
N VAL A 365 17.13 9.37 -23.65
CA VAL A 365 17.74 10.31 -24.60
C VAL A 365 18.39 11.51 -23.89
N ASP A 366 19.39 12.11 -24.53
CA ASP A 366 19.95 13.40 -24.10
C ASP A 366 19.04 14.53 -24.56
N ALA A 367 18.74 15.48 -23.67
CA ALA A 367 17.99 16.71 -23.95
C ALA A 367 16.85 16.52 -24.97
N PRO A 368 15.77 15.79 -24.61
CA PRO A 368 14.72 15.37 -25.53
C PRO A 368 14.19 16.53 -26.37
N ALA A 369 14.20 16.38 -27.69
CA ALA A 369 13.70 17.37 -28.62
C ALA A 369 12.18 17.26 -28.81
N GLN A 370 11.56 18.33 -29.30
CA GLN A 370 10.14 18.32 -29.66
C GLN A 370 9.85 17.21 -30.68
N ASN A 371 8.79 16.43 -30.43
CA ASN A 371 8.34 15.27 -31.20
C ASN A 371 9.35 14.10 -31.29
N GLN A 372 10.44 14.12 -30.53
CA GLN A 372 11.32 12.97 -30.38
C GLN A 372 10.72 12.01 -29.36
N THR A 373 10.63 10.72 -29.71
CA THR A 373 10.20 9.67 -28.80
C THR A 373 11.31 9.31 -27.81
N PHE A 374 10.97 9.09 -26.55
CA PHE A 374 11.86 8.62 -25.50
C PHE A 374 11.10 7.82 -24.44
N ASP A 375 11.85 7.09 -23.62
CA ASP A 375 11.37 6.36 -22.45
C ASP A 375 11.73 7.17 -21.19
N PHE A 376 10.90 7.07 -20.16
CA PHE A 376 11.08 7.72 -18.86
C PHE A 376 10.84 6.72 -17.73
N THR A 377 11.69 6.76 -16.72
CA THR A 377 11.49 6.00 -15.48
C THR A 377 11.74 6.87 -14.25
N CYS A 378 11.07 6.56 -13.15
CA CYS A 378 11.34 7.17 -11.86
C CYS A 378 11.35 6.12 -10.74
N LEU A 379 12.46 6.00 -10.02
CA LEU A 379 12.56 5.15 -8.83
C LEU A 379 12.39 5.97 -7.54
N GLY A 380 12.02 5.30 -6.45
CA GLY A 380 11.96 5.94 -5.13
C GLY A 380 10.70 6.76 -4.88
N LEU A 381 9.57 6.43 -5.55
CA LEU A 381 8.30 7.13 -5.33
C LEU A 381 7.55 6.56 -4.13
N SER A 382 7.14 7.44 -3.23
CA SER A 382 6.33 7.10 -2.06
C SER A 382 4.96 7.76 -2.17
N TYR A 383 3.89 6.95 -2.03
CA TYR A 383 2.49 7.37 -2.18
C TYR A 383 1.83 7.40 -0.79
N PRO A 384 1.31 8.52 -0.27
CA PRO A 384 0.74 8.51 1.08
C PRO A 384 -0.71 8.05 1.12
N CYS A 385 -1.07 7.32 2.19
CA CYS A 385 -2.45 6.94 2.52
C CYS A 385 -3.45 8.09 2.30
N ASP A 386 -4.54 7.77 1.59
CA ASP A 386 -5.60 8.66 1.10
C ASP A 386 -5.30 9.44 -0.20
N ALA A 387 -4.21 9.12 -0.91
CA ALA A 387 -3.94 9.69 -2.21
C ALA A 387 -4.58 8.81 -3.31
N ASN A 388 -5.70 9.28 -3.87
CA ASN A 388 -6.27 8.78 -5.12
C ASN A 388 -6.21 9.89 -6.16
N GLY A 389 -5.71 9.56 -7.35
CA GLY A 389 -5.55 10.56 -8.39
C GLY A 389 -4.72 10.10 -9.57
N GLN A 390 -4.07 11.06 -10.22
CA GLN A 390 -3.18 10.81 -11.34
C GLN A 390 -1.79 11.34 -11.04
N ILE A 391 -0.77 10.58 -11.43
CA ILE A 391 0.62 11.01 -11.47
C ILE A 391 1.07 10.97 -12.92
N GLY A 392 1.85 11.96 -13.34
CA GLY A 392 2.33 12.02 -14.72
C GLY A 392 3.64 12.75 -14.86
N LEU A 393 4.27 12.55 -16.02
CA LEU A 393 5.40 13.33 -16.48
C LEU A 393 4.88 14.56 -17.20
N LEU A 394 5.30 15.73 -16.74
CA LEU A 394 4.86 17.02 -17.25
C LEU A 394 6.05 17.87 -17.67
N LEU A 395 5.82 18.71 -18.68
CA LEU A 395 6.71 19.81 -19.04
C LEU A 395 6.25 21.09 -18.33
N PHE A 396 7.17 21.74 -17.63
CA PHE A 396 6.98 23.03 -17.00
C PHE A 396 7.84 24.10 -17.65
N ASP A 397 7.35 25.34 -17.68
CA ASP A 397 8.15 26.51 -18.05
C ASP A 397 9.13 26.88 -16.91
N LYS A 398 10.08 27.77 -17.21
CA LYS A 398 11.06 28.28 -16.24
C LYS A 398 10.46 28.95 -15.00
N ASP A 399 9.20 29.39 -15.07
CA ASP A 399 8.49 30.11 -14.01
C ASP A 399 7.60 29.16 -13.17
N GLY A 400 7.51 27.88 -13.56
CA GLY A 400 6.79 26.83 -12.86
C GLY A 400 5.33 26.63 -13.27
N ASN A 401 4.95 27.09 -14.46
CA ASN A 401 3.64 26.79 -15.04
C ASN A 401 3.70 25.53 -15.91
N VAL A 402 2.65 24.72 -15.88
CA VAL A 402 2.52 23.54 -16.73
C VAL A 402 2.36 23.96 -18.20
N LYS A 403 3.27 23.49 -19.06
CA LYS A 403 3.18 23.63 -20.52
C LYS A 403 2.50 22.43 -21.18
N GLU A 404 2.76 21.23 -20.68
CA GLU A 404 2.24 19.99 -21.27
C GLU A 404 2.15 18.87 -20.23
N VAL A 405 1.07 18.08 -20.33
CA VAL A 405 0.95 16.79 -19.67
C VAL A 405 1.30 15.70 -20.68
N ILE A 406 2.47 15.08 -20.54
CA ILE A 406 3.02 14.16 -21.56
C ILE A 406 2.38 12.78 -21.46
N LYS A 407 2.39 12.22 -20.25
CA LYS A 407 1.81 10.91 -19.95
C LYS A 407 1.41 10.87 -18.49
N THR A 408 0.29 10.22 -18.21
CA THR A 408 -0.22 10.02 -16.86
C THR A 408 -0.52 8.55 -16.62
N MET A 409 -0.53 8.16 -15.36
CA MET A 409 -1.18 6.96 -14.88
C MET A 409 -2.08 7.33 -13.71
N THR A 410 -3.19 6.61 -13.57
CA THR A 410 -3.99 6.66 -12.36
C THR A 410 -3.29 5.85 -11.29
N PHE A 411 -3.24 6.39 -10.08
CA PHE A 411 -2.85 5.64 -8.90
C PHE A 411 -4.04 5.64 -7.94
N THR A 412 -4.34 4.44 -7.45
CA THR A 412 -5.33 4.18 -6.39
C THR A 412 -4.60 3.38 -5.35
N GLU A 413 -4.57 3.86 -4.12
CA GLU A 413 -3.69 3.28 -3.14
C GLU A 413 -4.27 2.06 -2.43
N VAL A 414 -3.34 1.20 -2.00
CA VAL A 414 -3.53 -0.02 -1.20
C VAL A 414 -2.74 0.21 0.09
N HIS A 415 -3.35 -0.05 1.25
CA HIS A 415 -2.65 -0.01 2.53
C HIS A 415 -1.59 -1.12 2.57
N ASP A 416 -0.37 -0.80 3.03
CA ASP A 416 0.57 -1.81 3.53
C ASP A 416 0.14 -2.30 4.92
N ASP A 417 0.80 -3.33 5.44
CA ASP A 417 0.52 -3.92 6.76
C ASP A 417 0.64 -2.91 7.92
N PHE A 418 1.27 -1.75 7.67
CA PHE A 418 1.43 -0.66 8.63
C PHE A 418 0.47 0.53 8.39
N GLY A 419 -0.41 0.46 7.39
CA GLY A 419 -1.40 1.51 7.09
C GLY A 419 -0.82 2.83 6.58
N LEU A 420 0.43 2.81 6.11
CA LEU A 420 1.19 3.97 5.64
C LEU A 420 0.90 4.31 4.17
N GLY A 421 0.57 3.32 3.34
CA GLY A 421 0.30 3.51 1.91
C GLY A 421 1.54 3.78 1.04
N LEU A 422 2.72 3.92 1.65
CA LEU A 422 3.95 4.52 1.08
C LEU A 422 4.75 3.65 0.09
N TRP A 423 4.15 2.64 -0.52
CA TRP A 423 4.88 1.67 -1.33
C TRP A 423 4.46 1.72 -2.80
N GLY A 424 5.29 2.35 -3.63
CA GLY A 424 5.19 2.26 -5.08
C GLY A 424 6.50 1.78 -5.69
N SER A 425 6.45 0.67 -6.43
CA SER A 425 7.49 0.33 -7.40
C SER A 425 7.61 1.43 -8.45
N GLY A 426 8.78 1.53 -9.10
CA GLY A 426 9.11 2.60 -10.03
C GLY A 426 8.04 2.90 -11.09
N LEU A 427 7.94 4.17 -11.47
CA LEU A 427 7.07 4.64 -12.54
C LEU A 427 7.77 4.43 -13.89
N ASN A 428 7.09 3.82 -14.85
CA ASN A 428 7.62 3.57 -16.19
C ASN A 428 6.68 4.15 -17.25
N PHE A 429 7.20 4.99 -18.13
CA PHE A 429 6.51 5.47 -19.33
C PHE A 429 7.36 5.21 -20.56
N PHE A 430 6.85 4.43 -21.50
CA PHE A 430 7.54 4.06 -22.73
C PHE A 430 6.97 4.78 -23.95
N ASP A 431 7.82 5.02 -24.94
CA ASP A 431 7.45 5.58 -26.25
C ASP A 431 6.68 6.93 -26.17
N ILE A 432 7.06 7.80 -25.24
CA ILE A 432 6.44 9.13 -25.04
C ILE A 432 7.20 10.24 -25.79
N ALA A 433 6.56 11.40 -26.03
CA ALA A 433 7.19 12.53 -26.72
C ALA A 433 6.67 13.88 -26.21
N ILE A 434 7.51 14.93 -26.29
CA ILE A 434 7.11 16.31 -25.98
C ILE A 434 6.53 16.95 -27.24
N SER A 435 5.27 17.35 -27.23
CA SER A 435 4.63 18.00 -28.38
C SER A 435 4.78 19.53 -28.37
N SER A 436 5.02 20.13 -27.20
CA SER A 436 5.15 21.57 -27.01
C SER A 436 6.52 22.12 -27.42
N GLN A 437 6.58 23.42 -27.74
CA GLN A 437 7.86 24.11 -27.97
C GLN A 437 8.68 24.14 -26.68
N ILE A 438 9.97 23.82 -26.76
CA ILE A 438 10.89 23.78 -25.61
C ILE A 438 11.73 25.07 -25.58
N GLU A 439 11.70 25.78 -24.46
CA GLU A 439 12.43 27.03 -24.24
C GLU A 439 13.57 26.87 -23.22
N THR A 440 14.47 27.86 -23.18
CA THR A 440 15.59 27.83 -22.23
C THR A 440 15.09 27.99 -20.79
N GLY A 441 15.33 26.98 -19.96
CA GLY A 441 14.91 26.96 -18.56
C GLY A 441 13.71 26.06 -18.29
N ASP A 442 13.03 25.57 -19.33
CA ASP A 442 11.98 24.56 -19.21
C ASP A 442 12.53 23.27 -18.58
N TYR A 443 11.68 22.58 -17.83
CA TYR A 443 12.05 21.36 -17.11
C TYR A 443 10.96 20.31 -17.16
N LEU A 444 11.38 19.05 -17.12
CA LEU A 444 10.50 17.91 -16.89
C LEU A 444 10.51 17.56 -15.41
N THR A 445 9.34 17.25 -14.87
CA THR A 445 9.18 16.74 -13.52
C THR A 445 7.91 15.89 -13.43
N LEU A 446 7.80 15.11 -12.36
CA LEU A 446 6.53 14.46 -12.03
C LEU A 446 5.63 15.45 -11.31
N ALA A 447 4.34 15.37 -11.61
CA ALA A 447 3.31 16.04 -10.84
C ALA A 447 2.20 15.06 -10.55
N SER A 448 1.53 15.25 -9.41
CA SER A 448 0.32 14.53 -9.07
C SER A 448 -0.87 15.49 -9.01
N ARG A 449 -2.05 14.98 -9.29
CA ARG A 449 -3.31 15.67 -9.04
C ARG A 449 -4.28 14.70 -8.39
N LYS A 450 -5.04 15.17 -7.40
CA LYS A 450 -6.10 14.36 -6.79
C LYS A 450 -7.25 14.22 -7.78
N SER A 451 -8.03 13.15 -7.69
CA SER A 451 -9.24 12.99 -8.53
C SER A 451 -10.22 14.17 -8.40
N SER A 452 -10.18 14.90 -7.28
CA SER A 452 -11.04 16.05 -6.98
C SER A 452 -10.42 17.42 -7.33
N SER A 453 -9.24 17.48 -7.95
CA SER A 453 -8.50 18.72 -8.22
C SER A 453 -7.81 18.67 -9.58
N ASP A 454 -8.01 19.71 -10.40
CA ASP A 454 -7.31 19.84 -11.68
C ASP A 454 -5.91 20.45 -11.54
N ALA A 455 -5.57 20.99 -10.38
CA ALA A 455 -4.25 21.52 -10.12
C ALA A 455 -3.22 20.38 -10.06
N TRP A 456 -2.26 20.43 -10.98
CA TRP A 456 -1.05 19.62 -10.94
C TRP A 456 -0.12 20.16 -9.86
N LEU A 457 0.08 19.35 -8.84
CA LEU A 457 1.01 19.61 -7.75
C LEU A 457 2.31 18.87 -8.04
N GLU A 458 3.41 19.59 -8.04
CA GLU A 458 4.72 19.01 -8.31
C GLU A 458 5.11 17.98 -7.23
N VAL A 459 5.65 16.84 -7.68
CA VAL A 459 6.27 15.81 -6.83
C VAL A 459 7.60 16.33 -6.32
N LEU A 460 7.70 16.49 -5.01
CA LEU A 460 8.93 16.91 -4.36
C LEU A 460 9.94 15.77 -4.35
N SER A 461 11.22 16.12 -4.37
CA SER A 461 12.30 15.14 -4.32
C SER A 461 13.48 15.58 -3.49
N THR A 462 14.23 14.63 -2.94
CA THR A 462 15.50 14.94 -2.27
C THR A 462 16.62 15.22 -3.28
N ILE A 463 17.71 15.85 -2.81
CA ILE A 463 18.94 16.06 -3.60
C ILE A 463 19.55 14.73 -4.09
N GLU A 464 19.32 13.63 -3.37
CA GLU A 464 19.81 12.29 -3.71
C GLU A 464 18.91 11.57 -4.71
N ALA A 465 17.65 11.98 -4.85
CA ALA A 465 16.64 11.35 -5.70
C ALA A 465 15.93 12.32 -6.66
N PRO A 466 16.65 13.16 -7.44
CA PRO A 466 16.05 14.29 -8.14
C PRO A 466 15.06 13.88 -9.24
N VAL A 467 13.82 14.37 -9.13
CA VAL A 467 12.76 14.17 -10.12
C VAL A 467 12.74 15.30 -11.15
N ARG A 468 12.93 16.54 -10.70
CA ARG A 468 12.95 17.72 -11.55
C ARG A 468 14.26 17.79 -12.36
N LYS A 469 14.18 17.84 -13.69
CA LYS A 469 15.34 18.00 -14.60
C LYS A 469 15.09 19.08 -15.65
N THR A 470 15.94 20.11 -15.68
CA THR A 470 15.96 21.08 -16.80
C THR A 470 16.20 20.33 -18.12
N VAL A 471 15.34 20.54 -19.13
CA VAL A 471 15.36 19.75 -20.38
C VAL A 471 16.76 19.74 -21.02
N ALA A 472 17.38 20.92 -21.15
CA ALA A 472 18.71 21.06 -21.74
C ALA A 472 19.86 20.37 -20.96
N LYS A 473 19.62 19.94 -19.72
CA LYS A 473 20.58 19.26 -18.85
C LYS A 473 20.29 17.75 -18.70
N ILE A 474 19.19 17.26 -19.26
CA ILE A 474 18.86 15.83 -19.23
C ILE A 474 19.93 15.04 -19.96
N LYS A 475 20.40 13.97 -19.32
CA LYS A 475 21.37 13.04 -19.85
C LYS A 475 20.73 11.69 -20.09
N LYS A 476 21.09 11.07 -21.21
CA LYS A 476 20.71 9.70 -21.55
C LYS A 476 21.24 8.75 -20.48
N ASP A 477 20.35 7.93 -19.92
CA ASP A 477 20.68 6.90 -18.92
C ASP A 477 20.05 5.57 -19.32
N VAL A 478 20.81 4.83 -20.13
CA VAL A 478 20.40 3.54 -20.70
C VAL A 478 21.48 2.50 -20.45
N GLY A 479 21.12 1.24 -20.57
CA GLY A 479 22.08 0.17 -20.85
C GLY A 479 21.64 -0.66 -22.07
N THR A 480 22.33 -1.76 -22.32
CA THR A 480 22.13 -2.62 -23.50
C THR A 480 21.95 -4.09 -23.11
N ILE A 481 20.86 -4.75 -23.55
CA ILE A 481 20.67 -6.21 -23.44
C ILE A 481 21.09 -6.81 -24.77
N LYS A 482 22.12 -7.66 -24.78
CA LYS A 482 22.47 -8.53 -25.90
C LYS A 482 21.56 -9.75 -25.88
N ILE A 483 20.99 -10.14 -27.02
CA ILE A 483 20.01 -11.24 -27.08
C ILE A 483 20.62 -12.45 -27.78
N VAL A 484 20.52 -13.60 -27.13
CA VAL A 484 20.98 -14.91 -27.61
C VAL A 484 19.82 -15.90 -27.52
N ASN A 485 18.98 -15.98 -28.55
CA ASN A 485 17.88 -16.96 -28.58
C ASN A 485 18.35 -18.25 -29.28
N ASN A 486 18.64 -19.29 -28.50
CA ASN A 486 19.09 -20.60 -28.99
C ASN A 486 17.92 -21.56 -29.31
N THR A 487 16.69 -21.05 -29.36
CA THR A 487 15.47 -21.85 -29.56
C THR A 487 14.74 -21.46 -30.83
N GLN A 488 13.76 -22.27 -31.23
CA GLN A 488 12.82 -21.93 -32.31
C GLN A 488 11.68 -21.01 -31.87
N TYR A 489 11.59 -20.70 -30.56
CA TYR A 489 10.46 -20.02 -29.95
C TYR A 489 10.61 -18.49 -30.01
N GLN A 490 9.48 -17.78 -30.03
CA GLN A 490 9.44 -16.33 -30.16
C GLN A 490 9.65 -15.67 -28.80
N LEU A 491 10.62 -14.75 -28.70
CA LEU A 491 10.84 -13.89 -27.53
C LEU A 491 10.09 -12.57 -27.70
N LYS A 492 9.35 -12.15 -26.68
CA LYS A 492 8.63 -10.87 -26.64
C LYS A 492 9.02 -10.06 -25.40
N ILE A 493 9.03 -8.74 -25.53
CA ILE A 493 9.22 -7.78 -24.43
C ILE A 493 7.95 -6.96 -24.23
N TYR A 494 7.62 -6.62 -22.98
CA TYR A 494 6.46 -5.78 -22.67
C TYR A 494 6.84 -4.30 -22.48
N LYS A 495 6.27 -3.41 -23.29
CA LYS A 495 6.33 -1.93 -23.16
C LYS A 495 4.93 -1.34 -23.42
N ASP A 496 4.05 -1.35 -22.43
CA ASP A 496 2.58 -1.12 -22.52
C ASP A 496 1.81 -2.14 -23.41
N ARG A 497 2.51 -2.80 -24.32
CA ARG A 497 2.07 -3.91 -25.17
C ARG A 497 3.23 -4.88 -25.37
N TRP A 498 2.91 -6.12 -25.76
CA TRP A 498 3.92 -7.07 -26.18
C TRP A 498 4.49 -6.65 -27.55
N ILE A 499 5.81 -6.51 -27.59
CA ILE A 499 6.59 -6.22 -28.78
C ILE A 499 7.42 -7.45 -29.10
N ASP A 500 7.33 -7.90 -30.35
CA ASP A 500 8.14 -9.00 -30.85
C ASP A 500 9.59 -8.55 -31.00
N ILE A 501 10.51 -9.32 -30.43
CA ILE A 501 11.94 -9.13 -30.65
C ILE A 501 12.30 -9.89 -31.92
N SER A 502 12.85 -9.19 -32.91
CA SER A 502 13.24 -9.83 -34.17
C SER A 502 14.37 -10.84 -33.91
N PRO A 503 14.38 -11.99 -34.58
CA PRO A 503 15.53 -12.90 -34.55
C PRO A 503 16.84 -12.25 -35.02
N GLU A 504 16.76 -11.11 -35.72
CA GLU A 504 17.91 -10.34 -36.20
C GLU A 504 18.42 -9.29 -35.17
N ASP A 505 17.66 -9.01 -34.10
CA ASP A 505 18.02 -8.03 -33.09
C ASP A 505 19.12 -8.58 -32.16
N ALA A 506 20.39 -8.28 -32.47
CA ALA A 506 21.52 -8.72 -31.66
C ALA A 506 21.60 -8.02 -30.28
N SER A 507 20.99 -6.84 -30.14
CA SER A 507 20.96 -6.08 -28.88
C SER A 507 19.85 -5.03 -28.86
N ILE A 508 19.32 -4.73 -27.66
CA ILE A 508 18.28 -3.73 -27.42
C ILE A 508 18.78 -2.72 -26.37
N GLU A 509 18.62 -1.42 -26.64
CA GLU A 509 18.80 -0.38 -25.62
C GLU A 509 17.55 -0.31 -24.72
N PHE A 510 17.78 -0.18 -23.42
CA PHE A 510 16.72 -0.05 -22.41
C PHE A 510 17.03 1.15 -21.51
N ILE A 511 16.00 1.80 -21.00
CA ILE A 511 16.17 2.81 -19.96
C ILE A 511 16.56 2.15 -18.64
N LYS A 512 17.53 2.72 -17.92
CA LYS A 512 17.86 2.25 -16.57
C LYS A 512 16.71 2.54 -15.60
N ALA A 513 16.73 1.94 -14.42
CA ALA A 513 15.66 2.07 -13.44
C ALA A 513 14.30 1.50 -13.90
N GLY A 514 14.26 0.85 -15.08
CA GLY A 514 13.07 0.24 -15.63
C GLY A 514 12.96 -1.23 -15.28
N THR A 515 11.73 -1.70 -15.06
CA THR A 515 11.39 -3.11 -14.92
C THR A 515 10.98 -3.66 -16.28
N PHE A 516 11.67 -4.68 -16.77
CA PHE A 516 11.38 -5.28 -18.07
C PHE A 516 10.87 -6.71 -17.90
N ARG A 517 9.84 -7.05 -18.69
CA ARG A 517 9.24 -8.39 -18.73
C ARG A 517 9.47 -9.02 -20.09
N PHE A 518 9.96 -10.26 -20.07
CA PHE A 518 10.26 -11.07 -21.24
C PHE A 518 9.51 -12.38 -21.17
N ASN A 519 8.83 -12.76 -22.25
CA ASN A 519 8.17 -14.05 -22.37
C ASN A 519 8.58 -14.76 -23.65
N VAL A 520 8.69 -16.09 -23.54
CA VAL A 520 8.90 -16.99 -24.67
C VAL A 520 7.59 -17.66 -25.03
N PHE A 521 7.25 -17.70 -26.32
CA PHE A 521 6.04 -18.30 -26.85
C PHE A 521 6.35 -19.28 -27.98
N ASP A 522 5.59 -20.37 -28.04
CA ASP A 522 5.57 -21.26 -29.20
C ASP A 522 4.68 -20.74 -30.35
N ASP A 523 4.65 -21.49 -31.46
CA ASP A 523 3.85 -21.16 -32.65
C ASP A 523 2.33 -21.12 -32.36
N SER A 524 1.87 -21.70 -31.24
CA SER A 524 0.47 -21.68 -30.80
C SER A 524 0.14 -20.47 -29.90
N GLY A 525 1.15 -19.70 -29.48
CA GLY A 525 1.02 -18.62 -28.52
C GLY A 525 1.03 -19.08 -27.06
N SER A 526 1.48 -20.31 -26.78
CA SER A 526 1.57 -20.89 -25.43
C SER A 526 3.01 -20.82 -24.90
N ALA A 527 3.17 -20.80 -23.56
CA ALA A 527 4.48 -20.89 -22.92
C ALA A 527 5.08 -22.30 -23.12
N PRO A 528 6.28 -22.44 -23.70
CA PRO A 528 6.86 -23.75 -23.94
C PRO A 528 7.41 -24.36 -22.65
N ALA A 529 7.24 -25.68 -22.48
CA ALA A 529 7.83 -26.40 -21.34
C ALA A 529 9.36 -26.44 -21.43
N ASN A 530 10.03 -26.50 -20.27
CA ASN A 530 11.48 -26.65 -20.14
C ASN A 530 12.29 -25.51 -20.80
N ILE A 531 11.76 -24.28 -20.75
CA ILE A 531 12.43 -23.10 -21.29
C ILE A 531 13.07 -22.29 -20.19
N THR A 532 14.32 -21.94 -20.43
CA THR A 532 15.10 -21.09 -19.54
C THR A 532 15.39 -19.76 -20.20
N ILE A 533 15.19 -18.67 -19.47
CA ILE A 533 15.77 -17.36 -19.77
C ILE A 533 16.89 -17.13 -18.77
N LYS A 534 18.12 -17.01 -19.25
CA LYS A 534 19.30 -16.65 -18.45
C LYS A 534 19.65 -15.20 -18.74
N VAL A 535 19.77 -14.37 -17.71
CA VAL A 535 20.19 -12.96 -17.83
C VAL A 535 21.51 -12.79 -17.09
N GLU A 536 22.55 -12.35 -17.78
CA GLU A 536 23.90 -12.15 -17.23
C GLU A 536 24.29 -10.69 -17.34
N GLY A 537 24.82 -10.09 -16.28
CA GLY A 537 25.35 -8.73 -16.30
C GLY A 537 25.52 -8.15 -14.92
N LYS A 538 26.40 -7.15 -14.83
CA LYS A 538 26.72 -6.48 -13.57
C LYS A 538 25.49 -5.76 -13.03
N GLY A 539 25.22 -5.94 -11.74
CA GLY A 539 24.07 -5.33 -11.07
C GLY A 539 22.82 -6.20 -11.04
N LEU A 540 22.87 -7.42 -11.60
CA LEU A 540 21.94 -8.48 -11.21
C LEU A 540 22.40 -9.11 -9.90
N TYR A 541 21.45 -9.68 -9.18
CA TYR A 541 21.74 -10.54 -8.05
C TYR A 541 22.64 -11.71 -8.52
N GLY A 542 23.88 -11.80 -8.02
CA GLY A 542 24.85 -12.84 -8.40
C GLY A 542 25.44 -12.74 -9.81
N ASP A 543 25.35 -11.57 -10.47
CA ASP A 543 25.74 -11.31 -11.88
C ASP A 543 25.01 -12.18 -12.93
N THR A 544 24.18 -13.14 -12.53
CA THR A 544 23.44 -14.06 -13.39
C THR A 544 22.12 -14.49 -12.74
N ASN A 545 21.00 -14.21 -13.41
CA ASN A 545 19.67 -14.70 -13.06
C ASN A 545 19.22 -15.77 -14.06
N ILE A 546 18.55 -16.83 -13.59
CA ILE A 546 18.05 -17.92 -14.43
C ILE A 546 16.57 -18.15 -14.10
N PHE A 547 15.71 -18.05 -15.11
CA PHE A 547 14.25 -18.19 -15.04
C PHE A 547 13.81 -19.43 -15.82
N TYR A 548 13.12 -20.40 -15.20
CA TYR A 548 12.89 -21.76 -15.75
C TYR A 548 11.50 -22.01 -16.36
N ASP A 549 10.65 -20.99 -16.43
CA ASP A 549 9.26 -21.04 -16.92
C ASP A 549 9.06 -20.28 -18.24
N GLY A 550 10.14 -19.84 -18.88
CA GLY A 550 10.09 -18.99 -20.07
C GLY A 550 9.54 -17.58 -19.81
N HIS A 551 9.49 -17.14 -18.55
CA HIS A 551 9.07 -15.81 -18.14
C HIS A 551 10.15 -15.16 -17.25
N ALA A 552 10.69 -14.02 -17.69
CA ALA A 552 11.70 -13.28 -16.95
C ALA A 552 11.20 -11.87 -16.64
N ILE A 553 11.28 -11.48 -15.38
CA ILE A 553 11.12 -10.10 -14.94
C ILE A 553 12.40 -9.71 -14.22
N PHE A 554 13.01 -8.62 -14.64
CA PHE A 554 14.13 -8.05 -13.91
C PHE A 554 14.19 -6.54 -14.04
N ASP A 555 14.72 -5.93 -12.99
CA ASP A 555 15.03 -4.51 -12.96
C ASP A 555 16.41 -4.26 -13.52
N VAL A 556 16.55 -3.12 -14.15
CA VAL A 556 17.73 -2.80 -14.92
C VAL A 556 18.49 -1.65 -14.27
N TYR A 557 19.68 -1.96 -13.76
CA TYR A 557 20.55 -1.01 -13.05
C TYR A 557 21.93 -0.81 -13.72
N GLY A 558 22.39 -1.81 -14.46
CA GLY A 558 23.71 -1.88 -15.08
C GLY A 558 23.74 -1.39 -16.53
N ASP A 559 24.96 -1.31 -17.06
CA ASP A 559 25.21 -0.80 -18.43
C ASP A 559 25.03 -1.88 -19.50
N GLU A 560 25.35 -3.13 -19.21
CA GLU A 560 25.29 -4.24 -20.17
C GLU A 560 24.74 -5.51 -19.53
N TYR A 561 23.80 -6.14 -20.23
CA TYR A 561 23.28 -7.47 -19.94
C TYR A 561 23.35 -8.37 -21.17
N THR A 562 23.33 -9.67 -20.96
CA THR A 562 23.15 -10.71 -21.97
C THR A 562 21.97 -11.56 -21.56
N LEU A 563 20.92 -11.60 -22.39
CA LEU A 563 19.76 -12.46 -22.22
C LEU A 563 19.90 -13.64 -23.18
N THR A 564 19.99 -14.84 -22.63
CA THR A 564 20.06 -16.11 -23.35
C THR A 564 18.77 -16.88 -23.15
N VAL A 565 18.14 -17.32 -24.24
CA VAL A 565 16.97 -18.21 -24.21
C VAL A 565 17.39 -19.59 -24.67
N GLU A 566 17.09 -20.63 -23.88
CA GLU A 566 17.48 -22.01 -24.17
C GLU A 566 16.46 -23.03 -23.64
N VAL A 567 16.56 -24.28 -24.13
CA VAL A 567 15.78 -25.40 -23.61
C VAL A 567 16.62 -26.12 -22.54
N THR A 568 16.13 -26.20 -21.31
CA THR A 568 16.80 -26.91 -20.20
C THR A 568 15.85 -27.95 -19.62
N THR A 569 16.24 -29.22 -19.64
CA THR A 569 15.50 -30.30 -18.96
C THR A 569 16.33 -30.78 -17.78
N PRO A 570 16.00 -30.41 -16.53
CA PRO A 570 16.71 -30.92 -15.35
C PRO A 570 16.37 -32.39 -15.13
N ASP A 571 17.36 -33.27 -15.28
CA ASP A 571 17.23 -34.73 -15.12
C ASP A 571 18.43 -35.40 -14.44
N ILE A 572 19.48 -34.64 -14.10
CA ILE A 572 20.67 -35.19 -13.47
C ILE A 572 20.41 -35.43 -11.98
N GLU A 573 20.57 -36.69 -11.56
CA GLU A 573 20.68 -37.09 -10.15
C GLU A 573 22.15 -37.26 -9.77
N LYS A 574 22.60 -36.61 -8.71
CA LYS A 574 24.00 -36.60 -8.29
C LYS A 574 24.16 -36.93 -6.82
N THR A 575 25.13 -37.77 -6.49
CA THR A 575 25.57 -38.02 -5.11
C THR A 575 27.03 -37.62 -4.94
N VAL A 576 27.34 -36.86 -3.89
CA VAL A 576 28.67 -36.38 -3.55
C VAL A 576 28.99 -36.74 -2.10
N ASN A 577 30.21 -37.23 -1.84
CA ASN A 577 30.75 -37.37 -0.50
C ASN A 577 31.91 -36.39 -0.32
N LEU A 578 31.71 -35.37 0.50
CA LEU A 578 32.71 -34.34 0.77
C LEU A 578 33.51 -34.70 2.02
N THR A 579 34.82 -34.88 1.85
CA THR A 579 35.74 -35.09 2.99
C THR A 579 36.39 -33.81 3.49
N THR A 580 36.28 -32.74 2.71
CA THR A 580 36.85 -31.42 3.01
C THR A 580 35.73 -30.39 2.80
N PRO A 581 35.35 -29.60 3.82
CA PRO A 581 34.34 -28.55 3.67
C PRO A 581 34.80 -27.45 2.71
N GLY A 582 33.85 -26.76 2.06
CA GLY A 582 34.10 -25.67 1.11
C GLY A 582 34.60 -26.15 -0.26
N LYS A 583 34.32 -27.41 -0.63
CA LYS A 583 34.85 -28.07 -1.84
C LYS A 583 33.78 -28.68 -2.74
N LEU A 584 32.51 -28.37 -2.52
CA LEU A 584 31.41 -28.81 -3.39
C LEU A 584 31.59 -28.34 -4.83
N SER A 585 32.03 -27.09 -5.04
CA SER A 585 32.29 -26.52 -6.36
C SER A 585 33.35 -27.31 -7.13
N GLU A 586 34.41 -27.76 -6.47
CA GLU A 586 35.44 -28.62 -7.07
C GLU A 586 34.90 -30.03 -7.37
N ALA A 587 34.03 -30.56 -6.52
CA ALA A 587 33.42 -31.88 -6.71
C ALA A 587 32.41 -31.91 -7.87
N LEU A 588 31.78 -30.77 -8.18
CA LEU A 588 30.79 -30.63 -9.24
C LEU A 588 31.31 -29.96 -10.52
N LYS A 589 32.59 -29.62 -10.60
CA LYS A 589 33.20 -28.88 -11.74
C LYS A 589 32.95 -29.48 -13.13
N ASP A 590 32.79 -30.81 -13.22
CA ASP A 590 32.57 -31.55 -14.47
C ASP A 590 31.08 -31.92 -14.66
N THR A 591 30.18 -31.32 -13.88
CA THR A 591 28.72 -31.55 -13.91
C THR A 591 28.02 -30.30 -14.42
N GLU A 592 27.06 -30.48 -15.34
CA GLU A 592 26.22 -29.40 -15.82
C GLU A 592 25.22 -28.99 -14.72
N LEU A 593 25.57 -27.96 -13.94
CA LEU A 593 24.83 -27.57 -12.74
C LEU A 593 23.37 -27.20 -13.03
N SER A 594 23.12 -26.59 -14.19
CA SER A 594 21.79 -26.19 -14.66
C SER A 594 20.83 -27.38 -14.88
N GLN A 595 21.36 -28.60 -15.03
CA GLN A 595 20.57 -29.82 -15.26
C GLN A 595 20.41 -30.71 -14.01
N ILE A 596 20.99 -30.35 -12.86
CA ILE A 596 20.87 -31.13 -11.63
C ILE A 596 19.45 -30.98 -11.06
N ALA A 597 18.65 -32.05 -11.19
CA ALA A 597 17.33 -32.15 -10.58
C ALA A 597 17.39 -32.65 -9.13
N SER A 598 18.38 -33.49 -8.78
CA SER A 598 18.53 -34.07 -7.44
C SER A 598 19.98 -34.13 -7.00
N LEU A 599 20.27 -33.70 -5.77
CA LEU A 599 21.60 -33.71 -5.18
C LEU A 599 21.58 -34.34 -3.77
N THR A 600 22.38 -35.38 -3.56
CA THR A 600 22.65 -35.95 -2.24
C THR A 600 24.08 -35.64 -1.84
N ILE A 601 24.28 -35.05 -0.66
CA ILE A 601 25.60 -34.74 -0.11
C ILE A 601 25.79 -35.45 1.23
N THR A 602 26.91 -36.14 1.36
CA THR A 602 27.34 -36.82 2.58
C THR A 602 28.72 -36.30 3.01
N GLY A 603 29.09 -36.50 4.27
CA GLY A 603 30.41 -36.09 4.78
C GLY A 603 30.41 -34.74 5.49
N THR A 604 31.40 -33.88 5.24
CA THR A 604 31.57 -32.59 5.91
C THR A 604 31.48 -31.43 4.91
N ILE A 605 30.56 -30.50 5.18
CA ILE A 605 30.27 -29.30 4.40
C ILE A 605 30.44 -28.04 5.26
N ASN A 606 30.45 -26.85 4.68
CA ASN A 606 30.37 -25.57 5.41
C ASN A 606 29.42 -24.57 4.72
N ALA A 607 29.36 -23.33 5.19
CA ALA A 607 28.51 -22.27 4.63
C ALA A 607 28.78 -22.04 3.13
N GLU A 608 30.05 -22.08 2.68
CA GLU A 608 30.42 -21.90 1.28
C GLU A 608 29.79 -22.95 0.35
N ASP A 609 29.71 -24.21 0.79
CA ASP A 609 29.06 -25.28 0.02
C ASP A 609 27.55 -25.05 -0.12
N LEU A 610 26.90 -24.55 0.95
CA LEU A 610 25.46 -24.29 0.95
C LEU A 610 25.10 -23.10 0.05
N TRP A 611 25.84 -21.99 0.15
CA TRP A 611 25.67 -20.85 -0.75
C TRP A 611 26.00 -21.20 -2.20
N PHE A 612 26.97 -22.09 -2.44
CA PHE A 612 27.24 -22.59 -3.78
C PHE A 612 26.02 -23.27 -4.40
N ILE A 613 25.30 -24.12 -3.64
CA ILE A 613 24.05 -24.75 -4.12
C ILE A 613 23.02 -23.69 -4.43
N ARG A 614 22.76 -22.78 -3.49
CA ARG A 614 21.81 -21.68 -3.63
C ARG A 614 22.07 -20.88 -4.89
N ASP A 615 23.31 -20.53 -5.16
CA ASP A 615 23.65 -19.58 -6.22
C ASP A 615 23.81 -20.24 -7.58
N ASN A 616 24.13 -21.54 -7.65
CA ASN A 616 24.52 -22.18 -8.90
C ASN A 616 23.62 -23.35 -9.35
N ILE A 617 22.74 -23.87 -8.49
CA ILE A 617 21.93 -25.07 -8.78
C ILE A 617 20.43 -24.76 -8.64
N LYS A 618 19.94 -23.77 -9.39
CA LYS A 618 18.56 -23.28 -9.31
C LYS A 618 17.49 -24.25 -9.85
N SER A 619 17.90 -25.28 -10.59
CA SER A 619 17.02 -26.32 -11.13
C SER A 619 16.71 -27.45 -10.15
N ILE A 620 17.33 -27.46 -8.97
CA ILE A 620 17.21 -28.53 -8.00
C ILE A 620 15.77 -28.69 -7.48
N LYS A 621 15.27 -29.93 -7.54
CA LYS A 621 13.98 -30.33 -6.97
C LYS A 621 14.11 -31.11 -5.67
N ALA A 622 15.21 -31.83 -5.50
CA ALA A 622 15.48 -32.60 -4.29
C ALA A 622 16.91 -32.38 -3.79
N LEU A 623 17.06 -32.02 -2.52
CA LEU A 623 18.33 -31.86 -1.83
C LEU A 623 18.35 -32.71 -0.56
N ASP A 624 19.24 -33.70 -0.52
CA ASP A 624 19.46 -34.51 0.67
C ASP A 624 20.84 -34.26 1.27
N ILE A 625 20.88 -33.56 2.41
CA ILE A 625 22.09 -33.32 3.20
C ILE A 625 21.98 -33.95 4.60
N SER A 626 21.11 -34.96 4.76
CA SER A 626 20.82 -35.56 6.06
C SER A 626 21.99 -36.30 6.70
N GLU A 627 22.88 -36.85 5.87
CA GLU A 627 24.13 -37.52 6.28
C GLU A 627 25.36 -36.59 6.20
N ALA A 628 25.16 -35.29 6.02
CA ALA A 628 26.22 -34.29 6.09
C ALA A 628 26.40 -33.75 7.52
N SER A 629 27.58 -33.20 7.78
CA SER A 629 27.94 -32.46 9.00
C SER A 629 28.42 -31.07 8.61
N ILE A 630 27.93 -30.03 9.28
CA ILE A 630 28.31 -28.64 8.97
C ILE A 630 29.50 -28.26 9.85
N ALA A 631 30.66 -28.08 9.25
CA ALA A 631 31.87 -27.56 9.89
C ALA A 631 31.78 -26.04 10.06
N PRO A 632 32.42 -25.48 11.11
CA PRO A 632 32.53 -24.05 11.26
C PRO A 632 33.45 -23.48 10.19
N CYS A 633 33.19 -22.25 9.75
CA CYS A 633 34.06 -21.55 8.81
C CYS A 633 34.07 -20.04 9.06
N GLU A 634 35.16 -19.40 8.67
CA GLU A 634 35.23 -17.95 8.51
C GLU A 634 35.07 -17.64 7.02
N ALA A 635 33.86 -17.29 6.61
CA ALA A 635 33.50 -17.01 5.23
C ALA A 635 32.42 -15.94 5.17
N THR A 636 32.48 -15.10 4.15
CA THR A 636 31.46 -14.09 3.89
C THR A 636 30.56 -14.59 2.76
N ASP A 637 29.25 -14.38 2.89
CA ASP A 637 28.30 -14.72 1.81
C ASP A 637 28.75 -14.03 0.51
N PRO A 638 28.86 -14.77 -0.62
CA PRO A 638 29.27 -14.19 -1.90
C PRO A 638 28.29 -13.10 -2.39
N VAL A 639 27.08 -13.06 -1.85
CA VAL A 639 26.07 -12.05 -2.14
C VAL A 639 26.07 -10.98 -1.07
N GLU A 640 26.52 -9.78 -1.45
CA GLU A 640 26.69 -8.64 -0.55
C GLU A 640 25.42 -8.27 0.24
N SER A 641 24.24 -8.31 -0.39
CA SER A 641 22.97 -8.00 0.27
C SER A 641 22.59 -8.99 1.37
N PHE A 642 23.21 -10.16 1.42
CA PHE A 642 22.94 -11.22 2.39
C PHE A 642 23.99 -11.30 3.51
N GLN A 643 24.99 -10.42 3.49
CA GLN A 643 26.03 -10.28 4.52
C GLN A 643 25.48 -9.57 5.77
N ILE A 644 24.39 -10.10 6.33
CA ILE A 644 23.76 -9.60 7.56
C ILE A 644 24.36 -10.23 8.81
N SER A 645 24.98 -11.40 8.66
CA SER A 645 25.77 -12.06 9.69
C SER A 645 27.26 -11.79 9.47
N GLY A 646 28.03 -11.76 10.57
CA GLY A 646 29.48 -11.63 10.50
C GLY A 646 30.12 -12.81 9.75
N PRO A 647 31.44 -12.76 9.47
CA PRO A 647 32.11 -13.82 8.70
C PRO A 647 32.21 -15.15 9.44
N GLU A 648 31.89 -15.20 10.74
CA GLU A 648 32.00 -16.40 11.57
C GLU A 648 30.71 -17.23 11.52
N HIS A 649 30.80 -18.45 11.00
CA HIS A 649 29.70 -19.42 10.91
C HIS A 649 29.98 -20.60 11.83
N PRO A 650 29.15 -20.87 12.85
CA PRO A 650 29.39 -21.95 13.79
C PRO A 650 29.12 -23.33 13.17
N ALA A 651 29.67 -24.37 13.80
CA ALA A 651 29.39 -25.75 13.44
C ALA A 651 27.91 -26.11 13.67
N ASP A 652 27.39 -27.05 12.88
CA ASP A 652 26.00 -27.52 12.96
C ASP A 652 24.94 -26.41 12.81
N ALA A 653 25.25 -25.34 12.05
CA ALA A 653 24.34 -24.24 11.79
C ALA A 653 24.06 -24.08 10.29
N LEU A 654 22.79 -23.91 9.91
CA LEU A 654 22.46 -23.39 8.59
C LEU A 654 22.67 -21.86 8.61
N PRO A 655 23.54 -21.31 7.76
CA PRO A 655 23.79 -19.87 7.72
C PRO A 655 22.56 -19.10 7.23
N ALA A 656 22.52 -17.80 7.52
CA ALA A 656 21.50 -16.92 6.99
C ALA A 656 21.42 -17.05 5.46
N TYR A 657 20.20 -17.07 4.92
CA TYR A 657 19.94 -17.21 3.49
C TYR A 657 20.54 -18.47 2.83
N ALA A 658 20.78 -19.57 3.56
CA ALA A 658 21.42 -20.79 3.04
C ALA A 658 20.82 -21.35 1.73
N PHE A 659 19.48 -21.38 1.62
CA PHE A 659 18.74 -21.98 0.50
C PHE A 659 17.70 -21.03 -0.11
N THR A 660 17.70 -19.75 0.28
CA THR A 660 16.65 -18.81 -0.12
C THR A 660 16.46 -18.74 -1.64
N GLY A 661 15.20 -18.70 -2.08
CA GLY A 661 14.82 -18.55 -3.49
C GLY A 661 15.12 -19.75 -4.38
N LEU A 662 15.34 -20.95 -3.81
CA LEU A 662 15.33 -22.19 -4.57
C LEU A 662 13.88 -22.63 -4.84
N SER A 663 13.17 -21.86 -5.66
CA SER A 663 11.72 -22.00 -5.91
C SER A 663 11.31 -23.31 -6.60
N ASN A 664 12.25 -24.11 -7.11
CA ASN A 664 11.97 -25.46 -7.63
C ASN A 664 12.18 -26.57 -6.59
N LEU A 665 12.72 -26.27 -5.40
CA LEU A 665 13.07 -27.27 -4.40
C LEU A 665 11.81 -27.77 -3.70
N GLU A 666 11.43 -29.02 -3.98
CA GLU A 666 10.23 -29.70 -3.48
C GLU A 666 10.56 -30.59 -2.25
N LEU A 667 11.79 -31.13 -2.19
CA LEU A 667 12.24 -32.03 -1.12
C LEU A 667 13.58 -31.55 -0.52
N LEU A 668 13.60 -31.31 0.80
CA LEU A 668 14.80 -30.94 1.53
C LEU A 668 14.97 -31.82 2.79
N SER A 669 16.08 -32.54 2.87
CA SER A 669 16.45 -33.34 4.06
C SER A 669 17.60 -32.69 4.81
N LEU A 670 17.35 -32.24 6.05
CA LEU A 670 18.30 -31.49 6.87
C LEU A 670 19.31 -32.40 7.62
N PRO A 671 20.52 -31.89 7.97
CA PRO A 671 21.51 -32.63 8.72
C PRO A 671 20.99 -33.08 10.10
N LYS A 672 21.23 -34.34 10.47
CA LYS A 672 20.71 -34.93 11.73
C LYS A 672 21.21 -34.25 13.01
N ASN A 673 22.39 -33.62 12.97
CA ASN A 673 23.04 -32.99 14.13
C ASN A 673 22.86 -31.45 14.16
N LEU A 674 22.05 -30.89 13.26
CA LEU A 674 21.84 -29.45 13.16
C LEU A 674 21.32 -28.86 14.47
N LYS A 675 21.98 -27.80 14.95
CA LYS A 675 21.66 -27.09 16.21
C LYS A 675 21.02 -25.73 15.97
N HIS A 676 21.39 -25.05 14.90
CA HIS A 676 20.95 -23.68 14.65
C HIS A 676 20.48 -23.52 13.20
N ILE A 677 19.36 -22.83 13.02
CA ILE A 677 18.91 -22.34 11.72
C ILE A 677 18.87 -20.82 11.82
N GLU A 678 19.71 -20.13 11.07
CA GLU A 678 19.74 -18.67 11.04
C GLU A 678 18.58 -18.07 10.23
N SER A 679 18.38 -16.76 10.37
CA SER A 679 17.27 -16.05 9.73
C SER A 679 17.29 -16.18 8.20
N ASN A 680 16.11 -16.23 7.59
CA ASN A 680 15.90 -16.23 6.14
C ASN A 680 16.49 -17.46 5.40
N SER A 681 16.93 -18.51 6.10
CA SER A 681 17.70 -19.61 5.50
C SER A 681 16.95 -20.44 4.46
N MET A 682 15.60 -20.49 4.50
CA MET A 682 14.76 -21.35 3.65
C MET A 682 13.53 -20.60 3.12
N MET A 683 13.67 -19.32 2.77
CA MET A 683 12.58 -18.53 2.19
C MET A 683 12.30 -18.92 0.74
N ASN A 684 11.05 -18.75 0.31
CA ASN A 684 10.61 -18.91 -1.09
C ASN A 684 11.06 -20.26 -1.70
N LEU A 685 10.72 -21.33 -0.99
CA LEU A 685 10.90 -22.71 -1.45
C LEU A 685 9.55 -23.31 -1.83
N SER A 686 9.56 -24.29 -2.75
CA SER A 686 8.37 -25.06 -3.13
C SER A 686 8.13 -26.30 -2.26
N ILE A 687 8.80 -26.41 -1.11
CA ILE A 687 8.64 -27.55 -0.19
C ILE A 687 7.23 -27.59 0.38
N SER A 688 6.65 -28.78 0.48
CA SER A 688 5.36 -29.01 1.13
C SER A 688 5.47 -29.60 2.54
N ARG A 689 6.62 -30.22 2.83
CA ARG A 689 6.95 -30.84 4.12
C ARG A 689 8.40 -30.53 4.50
N ILE A 690 8.64 -30.23 5.78
CA ILE A 690 9.99 -30.12 6.34
C ILE A 690 10.11 -30.91 7.64
N GLU A 691 11.28 -31.53 7.84
CA GLU A 691 11.61 -32.25 9.07
C GLU A 691 12.72 -31.52 9.84
N LEU A 692 12.39 -31.08 11.05
CA LEU A 692 13.30 -30.39 11.96
C LEU A 692 13.97 -31.41 12.89
N PRO A 693 15.32 -31.48 12.93
CA PRO A 693 16.04 -32.52 13.66
C PRO A 693 15.95 -32.32 15.18
N ALA A 694 16.13 -33.41 15.93
CA ALA A 694 15.99 -33.43 17.39
C ALA A 694 17.03 -32.57 18.14
N SER A 695 18.17 -32.31 17.51
CA SER A 695 19.28 -31.52 18.06
C SER A 695 19.08 -30.01 17.96
N LEU A 696 18.03 -29.56 17.28
CA LEU A 696 17.80 -28.16 16.98
C LEU A 696 17.51 -27.36 18.27
N GLN A 697 18.12 -26.19 18.39
CA GLN A 697 18.10 -25.33 19.58
C GLN A 697 17.54 -23.94 19.29
N THR A 698 17.80 -23.41 18.08
CA THR A 698 17.33 -22.07 17.68
C THR A 698 16.87 -22.07 16.23
N ILE A 699 15.82 -21.28 15.96
CA ILE A 699 15.27 -21.01 14.63
C ILE A 699 15.17 -19.49 14.48
N GLY A 700 15.79 -18.94 13.44
CA GLY A 700 15.83 -17.51 13.15
C GLY A 700 14.51 -16.95 12.62
N LEU A 701 14.53 -15.68 12.24
CA LEU A 701 13.38 -14.97 11.67
C LEU A 701 13.13 -15.41 10.22
N ASN A 702 11.88 -15.36 9.76
CA ASN A 702 11.49 -15.60 8.36
C ASN A 702 11.98 -16.92 7.75
N VAL A 703 12.27 -17.94 8.55
CA VAL A 703 12.95 -19.14 8.04
C VAL A 703 12.20 -19.80 6.89
N PHE A 704 10.86 -19.84 6.92
CA PHE A 704 10.01 -20.38 5.85
C PHE A 704 9.12 -19.32 5.19
N PHE A 705 9.51 -18.04 5.26
CA PHE A 705 8.73 -16.97 4.64
C PHE A 705 8.53 -17.24 3.15
N ASP A 706 7.29 -17.10 2.67
CA ASP A 706 6.90 -17.29 1.25
C ASP A 706 7.07 -18.74 0.74
N CYS A 707 7.14 -19.72 1.64
CA CYS A 707 7.02 -21.13 1.28
C CYS A 707 5.54 -21.52 1.12
N ILE A 708 4.92 -21.03 0.05
CA ILE A 708 3.46 -21.07 -0.17
C ILE A 708 2.84 -22.49 -0.15
N ASN A 709 3.65 -23.53 -0.39
CA ASN A 709 3.20 -24.92 -0.40
C ASN A 709 3.41 -25.65 0.94
N LEU A 710 4.12 -25.04 1.90
CA LEU A 710 4.50 -25.68 3.15
C LEU A 710 3.28 -25.90 4.05
N LYS A 711 2.86 -27.16 4.18
CA LYS A 711 1.67 -27.57 4.93
C LYS A 711 1.95 -28.56 6.07
N THR A 712 3.13 -29.20 6.07
CA THR A 712 3.50 -30.19 7.08
C THR A 712 4.85 -29.86 7.71
N VAL A 713 4.90 -29.73 9.03
CA VAL A 713 6.14 -29.60 9.80
C VAL A 713 6.29 -30.80 10.72
N VAL A 714 7.41 -31.51 10.63
CA VAL A 714 7.75 -32.62 11.53
C VAL A 714 8.86 -32.16 12.45
N CYS A 715 8.51 -31.87 13.69
CA CYS A 715 9.47 -31.45 14.69
C CYS A 715 9.93 -32.65 15.53
N LYS A 716 11.24 -32.90 15.58
CA LYS A 716 11.82 -33.97 16.40
C LYS A 716 12.35 -33.49 17.75
N MET A 717 12.18 -32.21 18.09
CA MET A 717 12.64 -31.64 19.35
C MET A 717 11.72 -32.07 20.50
N ASN A 718 12.31 -32.51 21.62
CA ASN A 718 11.54 -32.91 22.81
C ASN A 718 10.96 -31.72 23.60
N GLN A 719 11.36 -30.51 23.26
CA GLN A 719 10.88 -29.26 23.83
C GLN A 719 10.76 -28.23 22.71
N ALA A 720 9.64 -27.52 22.66
CA ALA A 720 9.44 -26.44 21.70
C ALA A 720 10.45 -25.31 21.95
N VAL A 721 11.11 -24.85 20.89
CA VAL A 721 11.98 -23.67 20.92
C VAL A 721 11.14 -22.42 20.65
N SER A 722 11.48 -21.30 21.26
CA SER A 722 10.80 -20.03 20.96
C SER A 722 11.10 -19.61 19.52
N ILE A 723 10.06 -19.25 18.77
CA ILE A 723 10.15 -18.75 17.39
C ILE A 723 9.35 -17.46 17.22
N ASN A 724 9.66 -16.68 16.18
CA ASN A 724 8.95 -15.45 15.86
C ASN A 724 7.71 -15.73 14.97
N GLU A 725 6.69 -14.87 15.05
CA GLU A 725 5.47 -14.94 14.22
C GLU A 725 5.77 -14.98 12.72
N CYS A 726 6.88 -14.37 12.28
CA CYS A 726 7.24 -14.29 10.87
C CYS A 726 7.81 -15.57 10.26
N VAL A 727 8.06 -16.61 11.06
CA VAL A 727 8.68 -17.86 10.58
C VAL A 727 7.85 -18.55 9.50
N PHE A 728 6.52 -18.47 9.58
CA PHE A 728 5.58 -19.13 8.66
C PHE A 728 4.73 -18.14 7.85
N THR A 729 5.15 -16.87 7.73
CA THR A 729 4.42 -15.87 6.94
C THR A 729 4.33 -16.28 5.47
N ASN A 730 3.14 -16.12 4.89
CA ASN A 730 2.81 -16.55 3.53
C ASN A 730 3.09 -18.04 3.26
N THR A 731 2.72 -18.89 4.23
CA THR A 731 2.72 -20.35 4.09
C THR A 731 1.33 -20.91 4.44
N GLN A 732 1.10 -22.22 4.25
CA GLN A 732 -0.11 -22.87 4.74
C GLN A 732 -0.04 -23.14 6.27
N CYS A 733 1.15 -23.03 6.87
CA CYS A 733 1.35 -23.06 8.31
C CYS A 733 1.29 -21.63 8.91
N PRO A 734 0.99 -21.49 10.21
CA PRO A 734 0.46 -22.53 11.09
C PRO A 734 -1.05 -22.74 10.88
N SER A 735 -1.77 -21.75 10.32
CA SER A 735 -3.24 -21.64 10.33
C SER A 735 -4.01 -22.77 9.63
N SER A 736 -3.41 -23.44 8.65
CA SER A 736 -3.99 -24.62 7.96
C SER A 736 -3.08 -25.85 7.96
N GLY A 737 -1.91 -25.75 8.60
CA GLY A 737 -0.85 -26.76 8.56
C GLY A 737 -0.92 -27.80 9.68
N VAL A 738 -0.20 -28.91 9.49
CA VAL A 738 -0.08 -30.00 10.47
C VAL A 738 1.33 -30.00 11.07
N LEU A 739 1.41 -29.98 12.40
CA LEU A 739 2.62 -30.15 13.17
C LEU A 739 2.67 -31.55 13.79
N TYR A 740 3.71 -32.33 13.46
CA TYR A 740 4.03 -33.57 14.14
C TYR A 740 5.12 -33.35 15.18
N VAL A 741 4.91 -33.85 16.40
CA VAL A 741 5.85 -33.68 17.53
C VAL A 741 6.14 -35.01 18.22
N PRO A 742 7.20 -35.11 19.05
CA PRO A 742 7.51 -36.35 19.75
C PRO A 742 6.45 -36.74 20.79
N THR A 743 6.40 -38.02 21.13
CA THR A 743 5.38 -38.51 22.08
C THR A 743 5.60 -37.93 23.47
N GLY A 744 4.56 -37.40 24.11
CA GLY A 744 4.63 -36.77 25.43
C GLY A 744 5.13 -35.33 25.44
N THR A 745 5.15 -34.64 24.29
CA THR A 745 5.66 -33.27 24.17
C THR A 745 4.60 -32.23 23.84
N ILE A 746 3.36 -32.65 23.57
CA ILE A 746 2.27 -31.76 23.11
C ILE A 746 2.05 -30.54 24.01
N GLU A 747 2.20 -30.67 25.33
CA GLU A 747 2.08 -29.54 26.27
C GLU A 747 3.12 -28.45 26.01
N SER A 748 4.36 -28.83 25.68
CA SER A 748 5.42 -27.87 25.37
C SER A 748 5.12 -27.06 24.12
N TYR A 749 4.51 -27.67 23.10
CA TYR A 749 4.16 -26.98 21.86
C TYR A 749 2.88 -26.15 22.00
N ASN A 750 1.89 -26.63 22.74
CA ASN A 750 0.66 -25.88 23.05
C ASN A 750 0.89 -24.66 23.96
N SER A 751 1.99 -24.61 24.72
CA SER A 751 2.31 -23.49 25.60
C SER A 751 3.29 -22.48 24.99
N THR A 752 3.68 -22.66 23.73
CA THR A 752 4.70 -21.83 23.07
C THR A 752 4.07 -21.13 21.86
N SER A 753 4.19 -19.80 21.83
CA SER A 753 3.66 -18.96 20.74
C SER A 753 4.09 -19.45 19.36
N VAL A 754 3.25 -19.24 18.34
CA VAL A 754 3.39 -19.72 16.95
C VAL A 754 3.20 -21.22 16.80
N TRP A 755 3.81 -22.05 17.64
CA TRP A 755 3.59 -23.51 17.61
C TRP A 755 2.17 -23.88 18.01
N GLN A 756 1.64 -23.20 19.03
CA GLN A 756 0.26 -23.38 19.48
C GLN A 756 -0.80 -23.01 18.42
N ASP A 757 -0.40 -22.23 17.41
CA ASP A 757 -1.30 -21.69 16.39
C ASP A 757 -1.48 -22.67 15.20
N PHE A 758 -0.82 -23.83 15.23
CA PHE A 758 -0.97 -24.87 14.21
C PHE A 758 -2.38 -25.45 14.22
N ALA A 759 -2.98 -25.60 13.03
CA ALA A 759 -4.33 -26.15 12.88
C ALA A 759 -4.46 -27.54 13.50
N GLN A 760 -3.40 -28.35 13.41
CA GLN A 760 -3.32 -29.67 14.04
C GLN A 760 -1.93 -29.91 14.64
N ILE A 761 -1.87 -30.37 15.88
CA ILE A 761 -0.65 -30.86 16.55
C ILE A 761 -0.84 -32.33 16.90
N ILE A 762 0.02 -33.20 16.34
CA ILE A 762 -0.09 -34.65 16.44
C ILE A 762 1.18 -35.23 17.04
N GLU A 763 1.06 -36.00 18.12
CA GLU A 763 2.18 -36.77 18.67
C GLU A 763 2.46 -37.99 17.78
N ASN A 764 3.47 -37.89 16.93
CA ASN A 764 3.98 -38.97 16.10
C ASN A 764 5.40 -38.63 15.63
N GLU A 765 6.41 -39.31 16.17
CA GLU A 765 7.83 -39.07 15.84
C GLU A 765 8.23 -39.52 14.43
N ASN A 766 7.43 -40.40 13.84
CA ASN A 766 7.65 -40.96 12.51
C ASN A 766 6.33 -40.91 11.75
N PRO A 767 5.82 -39.70 11.43
CA PRO A 767 4.67 -39.58 10.56
C PRO A 767 5.08 -40.14 9.20
N PRO A 768 4.27 -41.03 8.59
CA PRO A 768 4.57 -41.54 7.28
C PRO A 768 4.67 -40.40 6.27
N LEU A 769 5.51 -40.65 5.29
CA LEU A 769 5.79 -39.72 4.21
C LEU A 769 4.51 -39.51 3.39
N ASP A 770 4.37 -38.35 2.78
CA ASP A 770 3.22 -37.99 1.92
C ASP A 770 3.04 -38.95 0.70
N ASN A 771 3.91 -39.96 0.54
CA ASN A 771 3.95 -40.91 -0.57
C ASN A 771 3.32 -42.29 -0.29
N ASP A 772 2.93 -42.64 0.94
CA ASP A 772 2.18 -43.88 1.19
C ASP A 772 0.75 -43.71 0.67
N VAL A 773 0.36 -44.50 -0.35
CA VAL A 773 -0.97 -44.40 -0.98
C VAL A 773 -1.78 -45.68 -0.77
N VAL A 774 -3.05 -45.54 -0.39
CA VAL A 774 -4.04 -46.62 -0.41
C VAL A 774 -5.17 -46.27 -1.39
N THR A 775 -5.54 -47.23 -2.24
CA THR A 775 -6.73 -47.12 -3.08
C THR A 775 -7.88 -47.91 -2.44
N TYR A 776 -9.03 -47.26 -2.23
CA TYR A 776 -10.23 -47.87 -1.66
C TYR A 776 -11.45 -47.40 -2.43
N GLU A 777 -12.24 -48.34 -2.97
CA GLU A 777 -13.44 -48.06 -3.79
C GLU A 777 -13.18 -47.07 -4.94
N GLY A 778 -12.03 -47.21 -5.61
CA GLY A 778 -11.63 -46.33 -6.72
C GLY A 778 -11.11 -44.95 -6.29
N LEU A 779 -11.08 -44.63 -5.00
CA LEU A 779 -10.53 -43.39 -4.45
C LEU A 779 -9.10 -43.61 -3.92
N LYS A 780 -8.20 -42.66 -4.15
CA LYS A 780 -6.80 -42.71 -3.76
C LYS A 780 -6.53 -41.79 -2.58
N TYR A 781 -5.99 -42.34 -1.50
CA TYR A 781 -5.70 -41.63 -0.28
C TYR A 781 -4.20 -41.68 0.04
N ARG A 782 -3.64 -40.57 0.50
CA ARG A 782 -2.33 -40.54 1.15
C ARG A 782 -2.48 -40.93 2.62
N ILE A 783 -1.54 -41.71 3.13
CA ILE A 783 -1.52 -42.20 4.51
C ILE A 783 -0.62 -41.32 5.35
N HIS A 784 -1.21 -40.63 6.32
CA HIS A 784 -0.57 -39.73 7.29
C HIS A 784 -0.82 -40.27 8.71
N GLY A 785 -0.05 -41.28 9.09
CA GLY A 785 -0.10 -41.97 10.38
C GLY A 785 -1.25 -42.97 10.38
N LYS A 786 -2.25 -42.68 11.21
CA LYS A 786 -3.57 -43.34 11.17
C LYS A 786 -4.64 -42.47 10.50
N ALA A 787 -4.23 -41.39 9.83
CA ALA A 787 -5.11 -40.52 9.07
C ALA A 787 -4.94 -40.75 7.56
N LEU A 788 -6.01 -40.52 6.81
CA LEU A 788 -6.06 -40.62 5.36
C LEU A 788 -6.54 -39.29 4.77
N TYR A 789 -5.90 -38.89 3.68
CA TYR A 789 -6.22 -37.68 2.93
C TYR A 789 -6.50 -38.05 1.48
N LEU A 790 -7.71 -37.79 0.98
CA LEU A 790 -8.11 -38.07 -0.40
C LEU A 790 -7.37 -37.11 -1.34
N PHE A 791 -6.64 -37.62 -2.34
CA PHE A 791 -5.90 -36.77 -3.29
C PHE A 791 -6.17 -37.09 -4.77
N GLY A 792 -6.94 -38.13 -5.05
CA GLY A 792 -7.21 -38.56 -6.42
C GLY A 792 -8.15 -39.75 -6.50
N TYR A 793 -8.37 -40.24 -7.71
CA TYR A 793 -9.27 -41.35 -7.96
C TYR A 793 -8.85 -42.17 -9.21
N GLU A 794 -9.53 -43.28 -9.46
CA GLU A 794 -9.46 -44.09 -10.67
C GLU A 794 -10.82 -44.07 -11.36
N GLN A 795 -10.97 -43.32 -12.45
CA GLN A 795 -12.27 -43.08 -13.12
C GLN A 795 -13.03 -44.37 -13.46
N ALA A 796 -12.32 -45.44 -13.83
CA ALA A 796 -12.92 -46.73 -14.18
C ALA A 796 -13.55 -47.48 -12.99
N GLN A 797 -13.22 -47.09 -11.75
CA GLN A 797 -13.67 -47.73 -10.51
C GLN A 797 -14.49 -46.78 -9.62
N LEU A 798 -14.61 -45.50 -10.00
CA LEU A 798 -15.34 -44.50 -9.24
C LEU A 798 -16.86 -44.76 -9.36
N PRO A 799 -17.61 -44.89 -8.24
CA PRO A 799 -19.06 -45.03 -8.29
C PRO A 799 -19.74 -43.70 -8.65
N MET A 800 -20.97 -43.78 -9.19
CA MET A 800 -21.78 -42.58 -9.44
C MET A 800 -22.17 -41.86 -8.14
N GLU A 801 -22.38 -42.61 -7.06
CA GLU A 801 -22.64 -42.06 -5.73
C GLU A 801 -21.40 -42.31 -4.87
N VAL A 802 -20.59 -41.28 -4.64
CA VAL A 802 -19.37 -41.37 -3.83
C VAL A 802 -19.69 -41.03 -2.38
N VAL A 803 -19.39 -41.95 -1.46
CA VAL A 803 -19.48 -41.73 -0.01
C VAL A 803 -18.12 -42.01 0.60
N ILE A 804 -17.53 -41.00 1.23
CA ILE A 804 -16.24 -41.15 1.89
C ILE A 804 -16.46 -41.86 3.24
N PRO A 805 -15.78 -42.99 3.51
CA PRO A 805 -15.92 -43.71 4.77
C PRO A 805 -15.26 -42.94 5.93
N ASP A 806 -15.71 -43.19 7.16
CA ASP A 806 -15.08 -42.65 8.38
C ASP A 806 -13.63 -43.16 8.56
N ALA A 807 -13.37 -44.40 8.14
CA ALA A 807 -12.07 -45.05 8.21
C ALA A 807 -11.90 -46.13 7.13
N ILE A 808 -10.66 -46.38 6.73
CA ILE A 808 -10.26 -47.40 5.75
C ILE A 808 -9.13 -48.24 6.38
N PRO A 809 -9.21 -49.58 6.29
CA PRO A 809 -8.12 -50.45 6.70
C PRO A 809 -6.88 -50.27 5.80
N ALA A 810 -5.78 -49.76 6.35
CA ALA A 810 -4.51 -49.59 5.65
C ALA A 810 -3.33 -49.94 6.57
N ASN A 811 -2.31 -50.63 6.03
CA ASN A 811 -1.11 -51.04 6.77
C ASN A 811 -1.38 -51.81 8.09
N GLY A 812 -2.50 -52.56 8.16
CA GLY A 812 -2.88 -53.35 9.35
C GLY A 812 -3.58 -52.56 10.45
N TYR A 813 -3.91 -51.29 10.23
CA TYR A 813 -4.68 -50.43 11.13
C TYR A 813 -5.97 -49.94 10.46
N ASP A 814 -6.94 -49.54 11.27
CA ASP A 814 -8.12 -48.81 10.81
C ASP A 814 -7.80 -47.31 10.81
N CYS A 815 -7.57 -46.74 9.62
CA CYS A 815 -7.10 -45.37 9.46
C CYS A 815 -8.27 -44.43 9.15
N LYS A 816 -8.46 -43.37 9.93
CA LYS A 816 -9.56 -42.42 9.76
C LYS A 816 -9.35 -41.52 8.55
N VAL A 817 -10.40 -41.21 7.80
CA VAL A 817 -10.31 -40.21 6.73
C VAL A 817 -10.52 -38.83 7.34
N LEU A 818 -9.49 -37.99 7.34
CA LEU A 818 -9.51 -36.69 8.03
C LEU A 818 -9.52 -35.48 7.08
N GLY A 819 -9.18 -35.67 5.80
CA GLY A 819 -9.20 -34.56 4.86
C GLY A 819 -9.23 -34.92 3.38
N ILE A 820 -9.39 -33.90 2.55
CA ILE A 820 -9.39 -33.95 1.08
C ILE A 820 -8.38 -32.92 0.58
N ASP A 821 -7.44 -33.33 -0.26
CA ASP A 821 -6.42 -32.45 -0.87
C ASP A 821 -6.97 -31.65 -2.05
N ASP A 822 -6.16 -30.68 -2.52
CA ASP A 822 -6.44 -29.86 -3.68
C ASP A 822 -6.71 -30.70 -4.94
N SER A 823 -7.73 -30.30 -5.70
CA SER A 823 -8.09 -30.91 -7.00
C SER A 823 -8.35 -32.43 -6.94
N ALA A 824 -8.61 -32.99 -5.76
CA ALA A 824 -8.69 -34.45 -5.57
C ALA A 824 -9.76 -35.14 -6.43
N MET A 825 -10.81 -34.42 -6.84
CA MET A 825 -11.90 -34.91 -7.68
C MET A 825 -12.04 -34.10 -8.99
N GLN A 826 -10.97 -33.45 -9.44
CA GLN A 826 -10.97 -32.69 -10.67
C GLN A 826 -11.28 -33.60 -11.87
N ASN A 827 -12.18 -33.15 -12.76
CA ASN A 827 -12.66 -33.90 -13.93
C ASN A 827 -13.33 -35.25 -13.60
N ALA A 828 -13.73 -35.49 -12.36
CA ALA A 828 -14.38 -36.74 -11.98
C ALA A 828 -15.80 -36.85 -12.55
N GLU A 829 -16.11 -37.98 -13.20
CA GLU A 829 -17.47 -38.30 -13.60
C GLU A 829 -18.20 -39.03 -12.44
N MET A 830 -19.09 -38.32 -11.75
CA MET A 830 -19.94 -38.81 -10.67
C MET A 830 -21.22 -37.96 -10.54
N HIS A 831 -22.23 -38.45 -9.80
CA HIS A 831 -23.49 -37.74 -9.54
C HIS A 831 -23.51 -37.10 -8.13
N SER A 832 -23.08 -37.81 -7.09
CA SER A 832 -23.05 -37.29 -5.72
C SER A 832 -21.69 -37.50 -5.05
N PHE A 833 -21.32 -36.61 -4.14
CA PHE A 833 -20.17 -36.75 -3.27
C PHE A 833 -20.52 -36.41 -1.81
N THR A 834 -20.44 -37.39 -0.92
CA THR A 834 -20.74 -37.24 0.52
C THR A 834 -19.50 -37.45 1.35
N MET A 835 -19.12 -36.43 2.13
CA MET A 835 -18.01 -36.48 3.09
C MET A 835 -18.45 -37.17 4.39
N SER A 836 -17.57 -37.97 4.99
CA SER A 836 -17.74 -38.46 6.36
C SER A 836 -17.52 -37.34 7.37
N ASN A 837 -18.19 -37.41 8.53
CA ASN A 837 -17.98 -36.46 9.62
C ASN A 837 -16.61 -36.61 10.31
N THR A 838 -15.76 -37.56 9.93
CA THR A 838 -14.36 -37.58 10.37
C THR A 838 -13.50 -36.55 9.65
N ILE A 839 -13.95 -36.04 8.50
CA ILE A 839 -13.23 -35.03 7.72
C ILE A 839 -13.29 -33.68 8.45
N THR A 840 -12.14 -33.05 8.62
CA THR A 840 -11.97 -31.77 9.30
C THR A 840 -11.26 -30.74 8.43
N THR A 841 -10.55 -31.17 7.38
CA THR A 841 -9.81 -30.30 6.46
C THR A 841 -10.12 -30.62 4.99
N ILE A 842 -10.11 -29.59 4.14
CA ILE A 842 -10.34 -29.73 2.70
C ILE A 842 -9.38 -28.81 1.93
N GLY A 843 -9.11 -29.13 0.68
CA GLY A 843 -8.27 -28.35 -0.24
C GLY A 843 -9.07 -27.52 -1.25
N SER A 844 -8.34 -26.92 -2.18
CA SER A 844 -8.80 -26.01 -3.23
C SER A 844 -9.22 -26.75 -4.51
N SER A 845 -10.18 -26.21 -5.27
CA SER A 845 -10.57 -26.67 -6.61
C SER A 845 -10.97 -28.14 -6.71
N ILE A 846 -11.58 -28.70 -5.65
CA ILE A 846 -11.80 -30.16 -5.51
C ILE A 846 -12.58 -30.73 -6.69
N PHE A 847 -13.59 -30.00 -7.19
CA PHE A 847 -14.56 -30.48 -8.17
C PHE A 847 -14.45 -29.84 -9.56
N THR A 848 -13.35 -29.13 -9.86
CA THR A 848 -13.20 -28.40 -11.14
C THR A 848 -13.34 -29.36 -12.32
N GLY A 849 -14.23 -29.06 -13.27
CA GLY A 849 -14.52 -29.91 -14.44
C GLY A 849 -15.23 -31.24 -14.13
N SER A 850 -15.61 -31.51 -12.87
CA SER A 850 -16.35 -32.72 -12.50
C SER A 850 -17.83 -32.63 -12.87
N THR A 851 -18.50 -33.76 -13.02
CA THR A 851 -19.96 -33.83 -13.33
C THR A 851 -20.85 -33.88 -12.08
N VAL A 852 -20.28 -33.65 -10.89
CA VAL A 852 -21.00 -33.82 -9.62
C VAL A 852 -22.18 -32.86 -9.51
N VAL A 853 -23.33 -33.39 -9.10
CA VAL A 853 -24.60 -32.66 -8.96
C VAL A 853 -24.90 -32.37 -7.49
N LYS A 854 -24.55 -33.30 -6.59
CA LYS A 854 -24.85 -33.19 -5.16
C LYS A 854 -23.57 -33.28 -4.33
N VAL A 855 -23.32 -32.31 -3.46
CA VAL A 855 -22.19 -32.33 -2.54
C VAL A 855 -22.70 -32.17 -1.10
N HIS A 856 -22.34 -33.11 -0.24
CA HIS A 856 -22.59 -33.03 1.19
C HIS A 856 -21.26 -32.97 1.93
N MET A 857 -20.97 -31.83 2.56
CA MET A 857 -19.74 -31.60 3.28
C MET A 857 -19.81 -32.13 4.72
N SER A 858 -18.65 -32.34 5.33
CA SER A 858 -18.56 -32.76 6.73
C SER A 858 -18.87 -31.59 7.65
N ASP A 859 -19.72 -31.80 8.66
CA ASP A 859 -20.07 -30.79 9.66
C ASP A 859 -18.90 -30.41 10.57
N ASN A 860 -17.81 -31.18 10.57
CA ASN A 860 -16.62 -30.92 11.40
C ASN A 860 -15.57 -30.04 10.70
N ILE A 861 -15.83 -29.58 9.47
CA ILE A 861 -14.99 -28.59 8.79
C ILE A 861 -15.27 -27.21 9.38
N LYS A 862 -14.22 -26.57 9.92
CA LYS A 862 -14.31 -25.21 10.49
C LYS A 862 -14.00 -24.11 9.49
N TYR A 863 -13.07 -24.35 8.57
CA TYR A 863 -12.55 -23.32 7.65
C TYR A 863 -12.60 -23.84 6.21
N LEU A 864 -13.19 -23.06 5.31
CA LEU A 864 -13.28 -23.35 3.87
C LEU A 864 -12.22 -22.52 3.12
N PRO A 865 -11.17 -23.15 2.53
CA PRO A 865 -10.10 -22.42 1.85
C PRO A 865 -10.55 -21.81 0.52
N PHE A 866 -9.74 -20.91 -0.04
CA PHE A 866 -10.03 -20.23 -1.30
C PHE A 866 -10.34 -21.22 -2.43
N ASN A 867 -11.39 -20.93 -3.20
CA ASN A 867 -11.86 -21.75 -4.32
C ASN A 867 -12.05 -23.25 -4.02
N CYS A 868 -12.40 -23.66 -2.79
CA CYS A 868 -12.50 -25.08 -2.40
C CYS A 868 -13.54 -25.88 -3.21
N ILE A 869 -14.68 -25.26 -3.53
CA ILE A 869 -15.76 -25.88 -4.30
C ILE A 869 -15.96 -25.09 -5.58
N ASN A 870 -15.51 -25.63 -6.70
CA ASN A 870 -15.78 -25.11 -8.03
C ASN A 870 -16.36 -26.23 -8.89
N GLY A 871 -17.65 -26.19 -9.19
CA GLY A 871 -18.32 -27.27 -9.92
C GLY A 871 -19.42 -26.76 -10.85
N ASP A 872 -19.25 -27.03 -12.14
CA ASP A 872 -20.15 -26.56 -13.21
C ASP A 872 -21.54 -27.21 -13.17
N TYR A 873 -21.68 -28.34 -12.48
CA TYR A 873 -22.88 -29.18 -12.46
C TYR A 873 -23.57 -29.25 -11.09
N ILE A 874 -23.02 -28.61 -10.04
CA ILE A 874 -23.54 -28.71 -8.67
C ILE A 874 -24.90 -27.99 -8.58
N GLU A 875 -25.94 -28.75 -8.24
CA GLU A 875 -27.32 -28.27 -8.03
C GLU A 875 -27.74 -28.30 -6.55
N GLU A 876 -27.12 -29.17 -5.74
CA GLU A 876 -27.35 -29.31 -4.30
C GLU A 876 -26.02 -29.28 -3.53
N LEU A 877 -25.88 -28.34 -2.59
CA LEU A 877 -24.69 -28.19 -1.75
C LEU A 877 -25.11 -28.04 -0.29
N HIS A 878 -24.62 -28.94 0.56
CA HIS A 878 -24.75 -28.83 2.02
C HIS A 878 -23.43 -28.35 2.60
N LEU A 879 -23.43 -27.13 3.16
CA LEU A 879 -22.28 -26.55 3.87
C LEU A 879 -22.12 -27.18 5.27
N PRO A 880 -20.91 -27.17 5.85
CA PRO A 880 -20.67 -27.65 7.22
C PRO A 880 -21.42 -26.83 8.27
N GLU A 881 -22.19 -27.48 9.16
CA GLU A 881 -22.92 -26.77 10.22
C GLU A 881 -22.02 -26.04 11.24
N ASN A 882 -20.76 -26.47 11.39
CA ASN A 882 -19.78 -25.81 12.27
C ASN A 882 -18.76 -24.94 11.53
N ALA A 883 -18.98 -24.62 10.25
CA ALA A 883 -18.11 -23.69 9.53
C ALA A 883 -18.10 -22.32 10.22
N GLU A 884 -16.91 -21.82 10.51
CA GLU A 884 -16.66 -20.49 11.08
C GLU A 884 -16.28 -19.47 10.00
N SER A 885 -15.75 -19.91 8.84
CA SER A 885 -15.31 -19.03 7.75
C SER A 885 -15.54 -19.63 6.35
N ILE A 886 -15.87 -18.74 5.41
CA ILE A 886 -15.97 -19.00 3.97
C ILE A 886 -15.29 -17.84 3.23
N CYS A 887 -14.10 -18.09 2.69
CA CYS A 887 -13.45 -17.14 1.79
C CYS A 887 -14.15 -17.13 0.42
N ASN A 888 -13.57 -16.51 -0.61
CA ASN A 888 -14.02 -16.63 -2.02
C ASN A 888 -13.89 -18.08 -2.51
N SER A 889 -14.75 -18.96 -1.99
CA SER A 889 -14.48 -20.40 -1.82
C SER A 889 -15.43 -21.30 -2.59
N ILE A 890 -16.54 -20.76 -3.08
CA ILE A 890 -17.61 -21.54 -3.71
C ILE A 890 -18.05 -20.89 -5.01
N TYR A 891 -17.96 -21.64 -6.11
CA TYR A 891 -18.45 -21.30 -7.44
C TYR A 891 -19.32 -22.45 -7.97
N CYS A 892 -20.64 -22.24 -8.00
CA CYS A 892 -21.60 -23.27 -8.42
C CYS A 892 -22.72 -22.65 -9.28
N GLU A 893 -22.52 -22.60 -10.60
CA GLU A 893 -23.46 -21.89 -11.49
C GLU A 893 -24.88 -22.45 -11.49
N ARG A 894 -25.06 -23.75 -11.17
CA ARG A 894 -26.36 -24.44 -11.20
C ARG A 894 -27.02 -24.58 -9.83
N LEU A 895 -26.39 -24.10 -8.77
CA LEU A 895 -26.92 -24.24 -7.41
C LEU A 895 -28.24 -23.48 -7.30
N LYS A 896 -29.31 -24.17 -6.88
CA LYS A 896 -30.65 -23.57 -6.75
C LYS A 896 -30.94 -23.06 -5.35
N LYS A 897 -30.38 -23.70 -4.33
CA LYS A 897 -30.64 -23.35 -2.92
C LYS A 897 -29.35 -23.31 -2.14
N LEU A 898 -29.22 -22.32 -1.27
CA LEU A 898 -28.09 -22.17 -0.36
C LEU A 898 -28.59 -21.99 1.07
N HIS A 899 -28.08 -22.82 1.99
CA HIS A 899 -28.29 -22.66 3.42
C HIS A 899 -26.98 -22.23 4.08
N LEU A 900 -27.02 -21.20 4.91
CA LEU A 900 -25.86 -20.64 5.62
C LEU A 900 -25.92 -21.00 7.11
N PRO A 901 -24.88 -21.67 7.65
CA PRO A 901 -24.89 -22.21 9.02
C PRO A 901 -24.67 -21.13 10.09
N LYS A 902 -24.97 -21.48 11.35
CA LYS A 902 -25.01 -20.54 12.49
C LYS A 902 -23.68 -19.84 12.81
N ASN A 903 -22.55 -20.53 12.67
CA ASN A 903 -21.25 -20.05 13.14
C ASN A 903 -20.47 -19.28 12.06
N LEU A 904 -21.02 -19.17 10.85
CA LEU A 904 -20.31 -18.63 9.70
C LEU A 904 -20.09 -17.13 9.86
N LYS A 905 -18.83 -16.71 9.88
CA LYS A 905 -18.40 -15.32 10.03
C LYS A 905 -17.90 -14.71 8.72
N SER A 906 -17.90 -13.38 8.68
CA SER A 906 -17.22 -12.63 7.62
C SER A 906 -15.72 -12.54 7.92
N GLU A 907 -14.86 -13.04 7.02
CA GLU A 907 -13.45 -12.65 7.02
C GLU A 907 -13.30 -11.35 6.22
N ILE A 908 -13.04 -10.26 6.94
CA ILE A 908 -12.81 -8.92 6.40
C ILE A 908 -11.47 -8.94 5.65
N GLY A 909 -11.49 -8.85 4.32
CA GLY A 909 -10.27 -8.67 3.53
C GLY A 909 -10.43 -8.58 2.02
N TYR A 910 -11.26 -9.43 1.38
CA TYR A 910 -11.28 -9.51 -0.09
C TYR A 910 -12.66 -9.88 -0.69
N LEU A 911 -13.71 -9.11 -0.37
CA LEU A 911 -14.90 -9.04 -1.24
C LEU A 911 -14.70 -7.99 -2.35
N GLY A 912 -13.46 -7.83 -2.81
CA GLY A 912 -13.11 -7.06 -3.99
C GLY A 912 -12.92 -8.01 -5.17
N SER A 913 -13.93 -8.07 -6.04
CA SER A 913 -13.85 -8.41 -7.48
C SER A 913 -14.11 -9.83 -8.03
N VAL A 914 -14.62 -10.81 -7.28
CA VAL A 914 -15.18 -12.04 -7.91
C VAL A 914 -16.43 -12.51 -7.16
N GLY A 915 -17.59 -12.49 -7.82
CA GLY A 915 -18.87 -12.94 -7.24
C GLY A 915 -18.87 -14.42 -6.85
N MET A 916 -19.79 -14.84 -5.99
CA MET A 916 -19.96 -16.26 -5.60
C MET A 916 -20.48 -17.14 -6.76
N GLY A 917 -20.68 -16.59 -7.97
CA GLY A 917 -20.89 -17.36 -9.19
C GLY A 917 -22.20 -18.13 -9.26
N PHE A 918 -23.18 -17.82 -8.40
CA PHE A 918 -24.43 -18.56 -8.29
C PHE A 918 -25.49 -18.07 -9.28
N LYS A 919 -25.28 -18.30 -10.58
CA LYS A 919 -26.17 -17.80 -11.66
C LYS A 919 -27.62 -18.29 -11.55
N ASN A 920 -27.84 -19.50 -11.03
CA ASN A 920 -29.17 -20.12 -10.96
C ASN A 920 -29.74 -20.19 -9.53
N LEU A 921 -29.22 -19.39 -8.60
CA LEU A 921 -29.68 -19.42 -7.21
C LEU A 921 -31.13 -18.96 -7.10
N GLU A 922 -32.02 -19.82 -6.65
CA GLU A 922 -33.44 -19.54 -6.45
C GLU A 922 -33.77 -19.26 -4.98
N GLU A 923 -32.99 -19.74 -4.00
CA GLU A 923 -33.35 -19.57 -2.59
C GLU A 923 -32.12 -19.46 -1.69
N ILE A 924 -32.12 -18.49 -0.77
CA ILE A 924 -31.14 -18.38 0.30
C ILE A 924 -31.85 -18.48 1.64
N THR A 925 -31.36 -19.36 2.49
CA THR A 925 -31.79 -19.47 3.89
C THR A 925 -30.58 -19.36 4.80
N ILE A 926 -30.82 -18.95 6.03
CA ILE A 926 -29.79 -18.80 7.05
C ILE A 926 -30.28 -19.37 8.36
N ASP A 927 -29.38 -19.97 9.13
CA ASP A 927 -29.67 -20.36 10.51
C ASP A 927 -30.04 -19.11 11.34
N PRO A 928 -31.16 -19.13 12.09
CA PRO A 928 -31.64 -17.97 12.84
C PRO A 928 -30.68 -17.51 13.96
N GLU A 929 -29.75 -18.36 14.41
CA GLU A 929 -28.72 -18.02 15.40
C GLU A 929 -27.49 -17.35 14.78
N ASN A 930 -27.40 -17.20 13.45
CA ASN A 930 -26.26 -16.55 12.82
C ASN A 930 -26.12 -15.08 13.29
N GLU A 931 -24.92 -14.73 13.77
CA GLU A 931 -24.63 -13.43 14.37
C GLU A 931 -24.26 -12.35 13.35
N GLU A 932 -23.89 -12.74 12.13
CA GLU A 932 -23.22 -11.87 11.15
C GLU A 932 -24.10 -11.52 9.95
N TRP A 933 -24.92 -12.46 9.47
CA TRP A 933 -25.69 -12.32 8.24
C TRP A 933 -27.19 -12.39 8.52
N SER A 934 -27.98 -11.94 7.55
CA SER A 934 -29.44 -12.02 7.60
C SER A 934 -30.03 -12.08 6.19
N VAL A 935 -31.17 -12.77 6.06
CA VAL A 935 -31.96 -12.74 4.83
C VAL A 935 -33.10 -11.75 5.00
N HIS A 936 -33.16 -10.75 4.13
CA HIS A 936 -34.21 -9.74 4.09
C HIS A 936 -34.84 -9.72 2.70
N ASP A 937 -36.16 -9.95 2.62
CA ASP A 937 -36.89 -10.04 1.35
C ASP A 937 -36.27 -11.06 0.36
N GLY A 938 -35.80 -12.19 0.90
CA GLY A 938 -35.13 -13.25 0.14
C GLY A 938 -33.68 -12.95 -0.28
N ILE A 939 -33.14 -11.77 0.04
CA ILE A 939 -31.80 -11.32 -0.34
C ILE A 939 -30.85 -11.45 0.85
N LEU A 940 -29.60 -11.84 0.60
CA LEU A 940 -28.58 -11.99 1.63
C LEU A 940 -27.90 -10.65 1.94
N TYR A 941 -27.89 -10.28 3.22
CA TYR A 941 -27.22 -9.09 3.75
C TYR A 941 -26.33 -9.41 4.95
N TRP A 942 -25.41 -8.51 5.28
CA TRP A 942 -24.92 -8.41 6.66
C TRP A 942 -26.06 -8.06 7.62
N LYS A 943 -25.96 -8.53 8.86
CA LYS A 943 -26.92 -8.25 9.92
C LYS A 943 -26.97 -6.74 10.16
N GLY A 944 -28.17 -6.18 10.07
CA GLY A 944 -28.37 -4.72 10.05
C GLY A 944 -28.45 -4.10 8.66
N LEU A 945 -28.39 -4.90 7.59
CA LEU A 945 -28.65 -4.52 6.18
C LEU A 945 -27.62 -3.56 5.56
N SER A 946 -26.44 -3.40 6.18
CA SER A 946 -25.42 -2.46 5.70
C SER A 946 -24.77 -2.89 4.37
N HIS A 947 -24.68 -4.19 4.11
CA HIS A 947 -24.02 -4.74 2.91
C HIS A 947 -24.94 -5.73 2.21
N LEU A 948 -25.25 -5.50 0.94
CA LEU A 948 -25.92 -6.46 0.07
C LEU A 948 -24.88 -7.45 -0.46
N ILE A 949 -25.07 -8.74 -0.18
CA ILE A 949 -24.10 -9.79 -0.52
C ILE A 949 -24.50 -10.53 -1.80
N GLN A 950 -25.74 -11.01 -1.89
CA GLN A 950 -26.24 -11.80 -3.02
C GLN A 950 -27.75 -11.65 -3.21
N VAL A 951 -28.18 -11.40 -4.46
CA VAL A 951 -29.59 -11.47 -4.89
C VAL A 951 -29.83 -12.84 -5.56
N PRO A 952 -30.84 -13.62 -5.16
CA PRO A 952 -31.25 -14.81 -5.90
C PRO A 952 -31.97 -14.46 -7.22
N ASN A 953 -31.79 -15.29 -8.24
CA ASN A 953 -32.42 -15.17 -9.55
C ASN A 953 -33.96 -15.30 -9.50
N ASN A 954 -34.54 -15.96 -8.49
CA ASN A 954 -36.00 -16.01 -8.34
C ASN A 954 -36.60 -14.67 -7.88
N LYS A 955 -35.79 -13.64 -7.58
CA LYS A 955 -36.31 -12.34 -7.18
C LYS A 955 -37.05 -11.73 -8.36
N GLU A 956 -38.37 -11.62 -8.24
CA GLU A 956 -39.24 -11.11 -9.31
C GLU A 956 -39.63 -9.64 -9.08
N GLY A 957 -39.84 -8.92 -10.18
CA GLY A 957 -40.46 -7.59 -10.15
C GLY A 957 -39.48 -6.47 -9.80
N GLU A 958 -39.79 -5.70 -8.76
CA GLU A 958 -39.00 -4.56 -8.32
C GLU A 958 -38.05 -4.95 -7.19
N LEU A 959 -36.75 -4.65 -7.36
CA LEU A 959 -35.73 -4.82 -6.35
C LEU A 959 -35.53 -3.51 -5.59
N ILE A 960 -35.99 -3.47 -4.34
CA ILE A 960 -35.85 -2.31 -3.45
C ILE A 960 -34.69 -2.57 -2.48
N ILE A 961 -33.60 -1.81 -2.60
CA ILE A 961 -32.44 -1.90 -1.70
C ILE A 961 -32.71 -1.00 -0.49
N PRO A 962 -32.65 -1.52 0.76
CA PRO A 962 -32.97 -0.73 1.95
C PRO A 962 -32.05 0.48 2.17
N ASN A 963 -32.59 1.55 2.79
CA ASN A 963 -31.79 2.73 3.16
C ASN A 963 -30.63 2.43 4.11
N ALA A 964 -30.64 1.33 4.86
CA ALA A 964 -29.52 0.97 5.72
C ALA A 964 -28.29 0.48 4.93
N THR A 965 -28.44 0.12 3.66
CA THR A 965 -27.37 -0.42 2.82
C THR A 965 -26.40 0.68 2.39
N THR A 966 -25.12 0.48 2.68
CA THR A 966 -24.01 1.36 2.28
C THR A 966 -23.17 0.78 1.15
N ASN A 967 -23.14 -0.56 1.04
CA ASN A 967 -22.27 -1.29 0.11
C ASN A 967 -23.05 -2.41 -0.61
N ILE A 968 -22.73 -2.61 -1.88
CA ILE A 968 -23.32 -3.65 -2.72
C ILE A 968 -22.18 -4.46 -3.32
N ASN A 969 -22.16 -5.76 -3.03
CA ASN A 969 -21.21 -6.68 -3.62
C ASN A 969 -21.54 -6.91 -5.10
N ILE A 970 -22.68 -7.58 -5.38
CA ILE A 970 -23.07 -7.95 -6.74
C ILE A 970 -24.58 -8.16 -6.90
N ILE A 971 -25.09 -7.82 -8.08
CA ILE A 971 -26.43 -8.09 -8.62
C ILE A 971 -26.23 -8.68 -10.01
N GLU A 972 -26.06 -10.00 -10.09
CA GLU A 972 -25.77 -10.70 -11.34
C GLU A 972 -26.85 -11.71 -11.73
N PHE A 973 -27.11 -11.83 -13.03
CA PHE A 973 -27.98 -12.86 -13.63
C PHE A 973 -29.37 -12.98 -13.00
N CYS A 974 -29.90 -11.87 -12.48
CA CYS A 974 -31.25 -11.79 -11.95
C CYS A 974 -32.20 -11.50 -13.11
N ASP A 975 -32.70 -12.55 -13.77
CA ASP A 975 -33.51 -12.41 -14.97
C ASP A 975 -34.97 -12.08 -14.65
N ASN A 976 -35.44 -12.23 -13.41
CA ASN A 976 -36.83 -11.94 -13.07
C ASN A 976 -37.07 -10.51 -12.54
N ILE A 977 -36.00 -9.74 -12.27
CA ILE A 977 -36.12 -8.34 -11.89
C ILE A 977 -36.34 -7.46 -13.14
N THR A 978 -37.17 -6.45 -12.97
CA THR A 978 -37.52 -5.48 -14.02
C THR A 978 -37.15 -4.05 -13.66
N ASN A 979 -37.02 -3.75 -12.37
CA ASN A 979 -36.58 -2.45 -11.85
C ASN A 979 -35.66 -2.60 -10.63
N ILE A 980 -34.70 -1.68 -10.48
CA ILE A 980 -33.87 -1.55 -9.27
C ILE A 980 -34.02 -0.14 -8.69
N GLN A 981 -34.27 -0.07 -7.38
CA GLN A 981 -34.27 1.15 -6.58
C GLN A 981 -33.21 1.07 -5.47
N PHE A 982 -32.34 2.08 -5.38
CA PHE A 982 -31.28 2.16 -4.38
C PHE A 982 -31.72 2.96 -3.15
N GLY A 983 -31.38 2.48 -1.96
CA GLY A 983 -31.57 3.23 -0.73
C GLY A 983 -30.57 4.38 -0.59
N ASP A 984 -30.94 5.43 0.16
CA ASP A 984 -30.23 6.72 0.20
C ASP A 984 -28.77 6.67 0.70
N ASN A 985 -28.37 5.61 1.44
CA ASN A 985 -27.02 5.50 2.00
C ASN A 985 -26.01 4.74 1.12
N VAL A 986 -26.41 4.24 -0.06
CA VAL A 986 -25.48 3.63 -1.01
C VAL A 986 -24.64 4.73 -1.64
N LYS A 987 -23.31 4.68 -1.43
CA LYS A 987 -22.38 5.74 -1.86
C LYS A 987 -21.45 5.36 -3.00
N SER A 988 -21.22 4.07 -3.24
CA SER A 988 -20.36 3.64 -4.35
C SER A 988 -20.76 2.28 -4.91
N LEU A 989 -20.48 2.10 -6.21
CA LEU A 989 -20.59 0.84 -6.95
C LEU A 989 -19.24 0.52 -7.60
N ASN A 990 -18.79 -0.72 -7.50
CA ASN A 990 -17.46 -1.16 -7.92
C ASN A 990 -17.50 -1.99 -9.21
N ASN A 991 -16.37 -2.58 -9.63
CA ASN A 991 -16.30 -3.45 -10.82
C ASN A 991 -17.43 -4.51 -10.84
N ASN A 992 -18.15 -4.62 -11.95
CA ASN A 992 -19.18 -5.63 -12.20
C ASN A 992 -20.33 -5.71 -11.18
N THR A 993 -20.64 -4.63 -10.45
CA THR A 993 -21.72 -4.66 -9.43
C THR A 993 -23.08 -5.05 -10.00
N ILE A 994 -23.44 -4.67 -11.24
CA ILE A 994 -24.70 -5.09 -11.88
C ILE A 994 -24.39 -5.71 -13.24
N ARG A 995 -24.74 -6.98 -13.43
CA ARG A 995 -24.39 -7.69 -14.68
C ARG A 995 -25.41 -8.72 -15.13
N GLY A 996 -25.63 -8.86 -16.43
CA GLY A 996 -26.28 -10.05 -16.99
C GLY A 996 -27.75 -10.24 -16.62
N CYS A 997 -28.44 -9.21 -16.11
CA CYS A 997 -29.86 -9.27 -15.76
C CYS A 997 -30.71 -9.01 -17.01
N ASN A 998 -31.16 -10.08 -17.67
CA ASN A 998 -31.68 -10.03 -19.05
C ASN A 998 -33.02 -9.32 -19.20
N ASN A 999 -33.87 -9.26 -18.18
CA ASN A 999 -35.18 -8.58 -18.24
C ASN A 999 -35.23 -7.27 -17.45
N LEU A 1000 -34.10 -6.81 -16.90
CA LEU A 1000 -34.01 -5.53 -16.20
C LEU A 1000 -34.28 -4.40 -17.19
N LYS A 1001 -35.37 -3.66 -17.01
CA LYS A 1001 -35.82 -2.58 -17.91
C LYS A 1001 -35.43 -1.20 -17.41
N HIS A 1002 -35.43 -1.02 -16.09
CA HIS A 1002 -35.30 0.30 -15.48
C HIS A 1002 -34.33 0.25 -14.29
N ILE A 1003 -33.48 1.27 -14.16
CA ILE A 1003 -32.62 1.46 -12.99
C ILE A 1003 -32.78 2.91 -12.52
N SER A 1004 -32.99 3.10 -11.21
CA SER A 1004 -33.13 4.42 -10.62
C SER A 1004 -32.11 4.62 -9.49
N PHE A 1005 -31.07 5.41 -9.75
CA PHE A 1005 -30.00 5.70 -8.79
C PHE A 1005 -30.39 6.81 -7.81
N ASN A 1006 -29.86 6.74 -6.60
CA ASN A 1006 -29.98 7.80 -5.60
C ASN A 1006 -28.97 8.94 -5.84
N ASN A 1007 -29.03 9.99 -5.02
CA ASN A 1007 -28.00 11.02 -4.94
C ASN A 1007 -26.75 10.44 -4.25
N ASN A 1008 -25.57 10.63 -4.84
CA ASN A 1008 -24.23 10.32 -4.28
C ASN A 1008 -23.61 8.95 -4.61
N ILE A 1009 -24.13 8.18 -5.58
CA ILE A 1009 -23.40 7.00 -6.07
C ILE A 1009 -22.17 7.42 -6.89
N ILE A 1010 -21.00 6.97 -6.42
CA ILE A 1010 -19.72 7.04 -7.15
C ILE A 1010 -19.50 5.71 -7.86
N PHE A 1011 -19.24 5.73 -9.17
CA PHE A 1011 -18.91 4.52 -9.93
C PHE A 1011 -17.39 4.34 -9.91
N SER A 1012 -16.90 3.41 -9.10
CA SER A 1012 -15.48 3.12 -8.88
C SER A 1012 -15.08 1.78 -9.51
N GLY A 1013 -14.96 1.74 -10.84
CA GLY A 1013 -14.52 0.53 -11.53
C GLY A 1013 -14.78 0.49 -13.04
N ASN A 1014 -14.27 -0.56 -13.70
CA ASN A 1014 -14.60 -0.95 -15.07
C ASN A 1014 -15.84 -1.83 -15.09
N SER A 1015 -16.71 -1.66 -16.09
CA SER A 1015 -17.91 -2.49 -16.34
C SER A 1015 -18.83 -2.65 -15.13
N VAL A 1016 -18.91 -1.62 -14.27
CA VAL A 1016 -19.80 -1.56 -13.09
C VAL A 1016 -21.21 -2.03 -13.43
N ILE A 1017 -21.71 -1.62 -14.60
CA ILE A 1017 -23.01 -2.04 -15.14
C ILE A 1017 -22.79 -2.62 -16.53
N SER A 1018 -23.04 -3.91 -16.71
CA SER A 1018 -22.72 -4.60 -17.96
C SER A 1018 -23.73 -5.66 -18.38
N ASP A 1019 -23.76 -5.97 -19.68
CA ASP A 1019 -24.53 -7.10 -20.24
C ASP A 1019 -26.04 -7.04 -19.89
N LEU A 1020 -26.70 -5.89 -20.10
CA LEU A 1020 -28.13 -5.69 -19.80
C LEU A 1020 -28.94 -5.47 -21.10
N PRO A 1021 -29.34 -6.54 -21.82
CA PRO A 1021 -29.93 -6.44 -23.14
C PRO A 1021 -31.36 -5.89 -23.19
N SER A 1022 -32.08 -5.79 -22.06
CA SER A 1022 -33.45 -5.23 -22.01
C SER A 1022 -33.55 -3.88 -21.30
N LEU A 1023 -32.42 -3.29 -20.88
CA LEU A 1023 -32.43 -2.03 -20.15
C LEU A 1023 -32.93 -0.91 -21.07
N GLU A 1024 -34.13 -0.38 -20.81
CA GLU A 1024 -34.76 0.65 -21.64
C GLU A 1024 -34.50 2.05 -21.10
N SER A 1025 -34.37 2.20 -19.77
CA SER A 1025 -34.11 3.53 -19.19
C SER A 1025 -33.34 3.56 -17.89
N ILE A 1026 -32.58 4.63 -17.70
CA ILE A 1026 -31.87 4.95 -16.46
C ILE A 1026 -32.37 6.29 -15.91
N THR A 1027 -32.52 6.39 -14.60
CA THR A 1027 -32.89 7.63 -13.87
C THR A 1027 -31.78 7.98 -12.86
N MET A 1028 -31.31 9.23 -12.85
CA MET A 1028 -30.15 9.67 -12.05
C MET A 1028 -30.37 11.04 -11.40
N GLN A 1029 -30.10 11.16 -10.10
CA GLN A 1029 -30.49 12.33 -9.29
C GLN A 1029 -29.48 13.51 -9.27
N ASN A 1030 -28.17 13.29 -9.50
CA ASN A 1030 -27.15 14.32 -9.78
C ASN A 1030 -25.76 13.72 -10.13
N PHE A 1031 -24.85 14.55 -10.66
CA PHE A 1031 -23.43 14.33 -11.05
C PHE A 1031 -22.78 12.95 -10.78
N ILE A 1032 -22.25 12.31 -11.83
CA ILE A 1032 -21.49 11.06 -11.73
C ILE A 1032 -19.99 11.35 -11.82
N TRP A 1033 -19.21 11.03 -10.79
CA TRP A 1033 -17.81 10.67 -10.97
C TRP A 1033 -17.76 9.21 -11.45
N SER A 1034 -17.44 9.02 -12.73
CA SER A 1034 -17.19 7.71 -13.34
C SER A 1034 -15.78 7.66 -13.90
N TYR A 1035 -15.11 6.54 -13.71
CA TYR A 1035 -13.94 6.16 -14.51
C TYR A 1035 -14.37 5.78 -15.94
N ASP A 1036 -13.46 5.77 -16.90
CA ASP A 1036 -13.75 5.32 -18.27
C ASP A 1036 -14.27 3.85 -18.26
N ASN A 1037 -15.28 3.53 -19.08
CA ASN A 1037 -15.88 2.18 -19.26
C ASN A 1037 -16.75 1.62 -18.11
N CYS A 1038 -17.42 2.47 -17.30
CA CYS A 1038 -18.33 1.99 -16.25
C CYS A 1038 -19.56 1.20 -16.79
N PHE A 1039 -19.99 1.47 -18.02
CA PHE A 1039 -21.15 0.84 -18.65
C PHE A 1039 -20.72 0.05 -19.89
N ALA A 1040 -21.14 -1.21 -20.02
CA ALA A 1040 -20.80 -2.05 -21.16
C ALA A 1040 -22.02 -2.83 -21.69
N ASN A 1041 -22.13 -3.01 -23.00
CA ASN A 1041 -23.15 -3.85 -23.63
C ASN A 1041 -24.62 -3.51 -23.26
N LEU A 1042 -25.00 -2.22 -23.34
CA LEU A 1042 -26.36 -1.71 -23.05
C LEU A 1042 -27.20 -1.45 -24.32
N GLY A 1043 -27.23 -2.40 -25.25
CA GLY A 1043 -27.75 -2.17 -26.61
C GLY A 1043 -29.21 -1.71 -26.75
N SER A 1044 -30.04 -1.85 -25.71
CA SER A 1044 -31.47 -1.49 -25.73
C SER A 1044 -31.81 -0.20 -24.97
N LEU A 1045 -30.81 0.50 -24.43
CA LEU A 1045 -31.03 1.74 -23.68
C LEU A 1045 -31.62 2.81 -24.62
N LYS A 1046 -32.81 3.32 -24.27
CA LYS A 1046 -33.57 4.30 -25.06
C LYS A 1046 -33.63 5.66 -24.38
N TYR A 1047 -33.73 5.68 -23.05
CA TYR A 1047 -34.03 6.89 -22.30
C TYR A 1047 -33.13 7.07 -21.08
N VAL A 1048 -32.57 8.26 -20.92
CA VAL A 1048 -31.83 8.65 -19.72
C VAL A 1048 -32.50 9.87 -19.11
N TYR A 1049 -32.92 9.79 -17.85
CA TYR A 1049 -33.60 10.85 -17.13
C TYR A 1049 -32.67 11.43 -16.06
N LEU A 1050 -32.36 12.72 -16.18
CA LEU A 1050 -31.53 13.47 -15.24
C LEU A 1050 -32.42 14.34 -14.34
N LEU A 1051 -32.14 14.37 -13.05
CA LEU A 1051 -32.89 15.14 -12.05
C LEU A 1051 -31.97 16.19 -11.40
N ASN A 1052 -32.53 17.16 -10.67
CA ASN A 1052 -31.75 18.12 -9.88
C ASN A 1052 -32.35 18.27 -8.48
N GLU A 1053 -31.73 17.74 -7.43
CA GLU A 1053 -32.27 17.81 -6.05
C GLU A 1053 -31.51 18.77 -5.11
N ASN A 1054 -30.42 19.40 -5.55
CA ASN A 1054 -29.65 20.37 -4.74
C ASN A 1054 -29.83 21.82 -5.24
N PRO A 1055 -29.70 22.84 -4.37
CA PRO A 1055 -29.53 24.22 -4.82
C PRO A 1055 -28.34 24.32 -5.75
N VAL A 1056 -28.55 24.89 -6.95
CA VAL A 1056 -27.45 25.41 -7.77
C VAL A 1056 -26.90 26.60 -7.00
N ASP A 1057 -25.86 26.35 -6.21
CA ASP A 1057 -25.17 27.37 -5.44
C ASP A 1057 -24.24 28.15 -6.37
N PHE A 1058 -24.73 29.20 -7.04
CA PHE A 1058 -23.83 30.02 -7.85
C PHE A 1058 -22.95 31.01 -7.08
N SER A 1059 -23.03 31.04 -5.75
CA SER A 1059 -22.00 31.70 -4.93
C SER A 1059 -20.70 30.89 -4.85
N LYS A 1060 -20.76 29.59 -5.17
CA LYS A 1060 -19.59 28.73 -5.41
C LYS A 1060 -19.17 28.64 -6.88
N THR A 1061 -19.96 29.20 -7.80
CA THR A 1061 -19.66 29.23 -9.25
C THR A 1061 -18.73 30.37 -9.66
N PHE A 1062 -18.13 31.06 -8.69
CA PHE A 1062 -17.00 31.95 -8.91
C PHE A 1062 -15.80 31.54 -8.07
N TYR A 1063 -15.28 30.33 -8.27
CA TYR A 1063 -13.87 30.05 -8.02
C TYR A 1063 -13.36 28.94 -8.94
N SER A 1064 -12.30 29.28 -9.68
CA SER A 1064 -11.48 28.49 -10.60
C SER A 1064 -11.99 28.31 -12.04
N GLU A 1065 -11.08 28.66 -12.95
CA GLU A 1065 -11.22 28.80 -14.39
C GLU A 1065 -11.42 27.44 -15.07
N VAL A 1066 -12.67 27.07 -15.32
CA VAL A 1066 -13.01 26.42 -16.58
C VAL A 1066 -13.31 27.54 -17.55
N ASN A 1067 -12.39 27.76 -18.48
CA ASN A 1067 -12.72 28.48 -19.70
C ASN A 1067 -13.60 27.55 -20.53
N GLU A 1068 -14.88 27.51 -20.17
CA GLU A 1068 -16.05 27.29 -21.01
C GLU A 1068 -17.26 27.39 -20.07
N ALA A 1069 -17.71 28.63 -19.87
CA ALA A 1069 -19.12 28.87 -19.65
C ALA A 1069 -19.87 28.48 -20.92
N HIS A 1070 -20.00 27.19 -21.18
CA HIS A 1070 -20.91 26.65 -22.17
C HIS A 1070 -21.61 25.44 -21.56
N ASP A 1071 -22.71 25.79 -20.89
CA ASP A 1071 -23.89 24.96 -20.71
C ASP A 1071 -23.80 23.89 -19.63
N TYR A 1072 -24.53 24.12 -18.53
CA TYR A 1072 -24.63 23.36 -17.28
C TYR A 1072 -25.10 21.89 -17.41
N PHE A 1073 -25.15 21.37 -18.63
CA PHE A 1073 -25.29 19.94 -18.95
C PHE A 1073 -24.31 19.47 -20.04
N SER A 1074 -23.26 20.21 -20.40
CA SER A 1074 -22.30 19.82 -21.43
C SER A 1074 -20.87 20.22 -21.06
N SER A 1075 -20.16 19.29 -20.43
CA SER A 1075 -18.71 19.04 -20.66
C SER A 1075 -18.12 18.00 -19.71
N SER A 1076 -18.80 17.65 -18.60
CA SER A 1076 -18.36 16.56 -17.70
C SER A 1076 -19.18 15.27 -17.81
N LEU A 1077 -20.34 15.32 -18.47
CA LEU A 1077 -21.00 14.14 -19.00
C LEU A 1077 -20.69 14.11 -20.50
N ASN A 1078 -19.84 13.17 -20.92
CA ASN A 1078 -19.98 12.62 -22.25
C ASN A 1078 -20.96 11.45 -22.13
N PRO A 1079 -22.29 11.67 -22.21
CA PRO A 1079 -23.22 10.56 -22.16
C PRO A 1079 -22.95 9.59 -23.32
N GLN A 1080 -22.31 9.99 -24.42
CA GLN A 1080 -21.89 9.04 -25.47
C GLN A 1080 -20.78 8.07 -25.02
N ALA A 1081 -20.02 8.39 -23.96
CA ALA A 1081 -19.07 7.46 -23.35
C ALA A 1081 -19.74 6.49 -22.35
N LEU A 1082 -20.96 6.78 -21.88
CA LEU A 1082 -21.70 6.01 -20.87
C LEU A 1082 -22.97 5.34 -21.41
N VAL A 1083 -23.48 5.80 -22.56
CA VAL A 1083 -24.83 5.54 -23.08
C VAL A 1083 -24.72 5.38 -24.60
N PRO A 1084 -25.39 4.39 -25.23
CA PRO A 1084 -25.35 4.21 -26.68
C PRO A 1084 -25.79 5.48 -27.44
N GLU A 1085 -25.12 5.79 -28.55
CA GLU A 1085 -25.31 7.02 -29.38
C GLU A 1085 -26.77 7.33 -29.78
N ASN A 1086 -27.66 6.34 -29.74
CA ASN A 1086 -29.07 6.46 -30.16
C ASN A 1086 -30.06 6.77 -29.02
N SER A 1087 -29.59 6.94 -27.77
CA SER A 1087 -30.47 7.18 -26.62
C SER A 1087 -30.93 8.63 -26.53
N LYS A 1088 -32.17 8.86 -26.09
CA LYS A 1088 -32.69 10.19 -25.77
C LYS A 1088 -32.41 10.55 -24.32
N ILE A 1089 -31.97 11.78 -24.10
CA ILE A 1089 -31.66 12.30 -22.75
C ILE A 1089 -32.69 13.36 -22.38
N TYR A 1090 -33.33 13.16 -21.23
CA TYR A 1090 -34.37 14.01 -20.67
C TYR A 1090 -33.85 14.75 -19.44
N VAL A 1091 -34.06 16.08 -19.42
CA VAL A 1091 -33.65 16.97 -18.33
C VAL A 1091 -34.86 17.71 -17.75
N PRO A 1092 -34.78 18.26 -16.52
CA PRO A 1092 -35.87 19.04 -15.96
C PRO A 1092 -36.17 20.30 -16.78
N GLY A 1093 -37.39 20.84 -16.64
CA GLY A 1093 -37.83 22.00 -17.41
C GLY A 1093 -37.02 23.25 -17.15
N GLY A 1094 -36.73 24.03 -18.19
CA GLY A 1094 -35.94 25.26 -18.12
C GLY A 1094 -34.43 25.03 -18.09
N VAL A 1095 -33.97 23.78 -18.09
CA VAL A 1095 -32.56 23.39 -17.92
C VAL A 1095 -31.91 22.94 -19.25
N LYS A 1096 -32.67 22.95 -20.35
CA LYS A 1096 -32.16 22.57 -21.66
C LYS A 1096 -31.07 23.54 -22.14
N THR A 1097 -29.87 23.02 -22.34
CA THR A 1097 -28.73 23.82 -22.76
C THR A 1097 -28.30 23.62 -24.22
N ASN A 1098 -28.59 22.46 -24.83
CA ASN A 1098 -28.30 22.20 -26.25
C ASN A 1098 -29.41 21.38 -26.92
N SER A 1099 -29.27 21.12 -28.23
CA SER A 1099 -30.30 20.44 -29.03
C SER A 1099 -30.45 18.94 -28.77
N GLN A 1100 -29.50 18.29 -28.10
CA GLN A 1100 -29.51 16.84 -27.82
C GLN A 1100 -30.38 16.48 -26.60
N TYR A 1101 -30.72 17.45 -25.76
CA TYR A 1101 -31.59 17.26 -24.58
C TYR A 1101 -33.05 17.60 -24.88
N GLU A 1102 -33.96 16.79 -24.34
CA GLU A 1102 -35.41 17.04 -24.31
C GLU A 1102 -35.84 17.42 -22.88
N GLU A 1103 -36.72 18.40 -22.73
CA GLU A 1103 -37.23 18.78 -21.41
C GLU A 1103 -38.35 17.83 -20.97
N MET A 1104 -38.35 17.43 -19.70
CA MET A 1104 -39.39 16.60 -19.11
C MET A 1104 -40.71 17.36 -18.94
N TRP A 1105 -40.64 18.64 -18.59
CA TRP A 1105 -41.77 19.57 -18.51
C TRP A 1105 -41.36 20.96 -18.97
N LYS A 1106 -42.33 21.77 -19.35
CA LYS A 1106 -42.14 23.19 -19.62
C LYS A 1106 -42.07 23.94 -18.30
N TYR A 1107 -41.05 24.77 -18.11
CA TYR A 1107 -40.89 25.65 -16.94
C TYR A 1107 -40.85 27.11 -17.38
N GLN A 1108 -41.77 27.94 -16.88
CA GLN A 1108 -41.85 29.38 -17.22
C GLN A 1108 -42.15 30.20 -15.97
N ILE A 1109 -41.60 31.42 -15.89
CA ILE A 1109 -41.82 32.36 -14.79
C ILE A 1109 -42.37 33.70 -15.30
N ASP A 1110 -43.32 34.27 -14.56
CA ASP A 1110 -43.90 35.60 -14.73
C ASP A 1110 -43.79 36.32 -13.38
N ARG A 1111 -42.72 37.09 -13.20
CA ARG A 1111 -42.43 37.81 -11.96
C ARG A 1111 -43.27 39.08 -11.82
N ILE A 1112 -43.79 39.62 -12.91
CA ILE A 1112 -44.67 40.79 -12.89
C ILE A 1112 -46.01 40.42 -12.23
N ASN A 1113 -46.55 39.25 -12.56
CA ASN A 1113 -47.85 38.79 -12.06
C ASN A 1113 -47.76 37.71 -10.97
N GLY A 1114 -46.54 37.26 -10.61
CA GLY A 1114 -46.33 36.26 -9.56
C GLY A 1114 -46.80 34.87 -9.94
N LYS A 1115 -46.46 34.39 -11.14
CA LYS A 1115 -46.88 33.07 -11.63
C LYS A 1115 -45.70 32.22 -12.09
N ILE A 1116 -45.88 30.91 -11.97
CA ILE A 1116 -44.98 29.89 -12.50
C ILE A 1116 -45.82 28.87 -13.26
N LYS A 1117 -45.39 28.48 -14.46
CA LYS A 1117 -46.03 27.42 -15.23
C LYS A 1117 -45.12 26.20 -15.28
N ILE A 1118 -45.64 25.07 -14.81
CA ILE A 1118 -45.00 23.75 -14.86
C ILE A 1118 -45.95 22.81 -15.60
N GLN A 1119 -45.59 22.41 -16.81
CA GLN A 1119 -46.44 21.60 -17.69
C GLN A 1119 -45.69 20.38 -18.23
N PRO A 1120 -46.05 19.14 -17.87
CA PRO A 1120 -45.47 17.92 -18.44
C PRO A 1120 -45.40 17.93 -19.97
N LEU A 1121 -44.24 17.55 -20.52
CA LEU A 1121 -44.01 17.45 -21.98
C LEU A 1121 -43.86 16.00 -22.45
N ILE A 1122 -43.52 15.09 -21.55
CA ILE A 1122 -43.29 13.67 -21.87
C ILE A 1122 -44.42 12.78 -21.33
N PRO A 1123 -44.82 11.72 -22.06
CA PRO A 1123 -45.79 10.75 -21.57
C PRO A 1123 -45.29 10.04 -20.31
N GLY A 1124 -46.20 9.77 -19.37
CA GLY A 1124 -45.91 9.04 -18.13
C GLY A 1124 -45.35 9.90 -17.00
N LEU A 1125 -45.08 11.19 -17.21
CA LEU A 1125 -44.72 12.13 -16.16
C LEU A 1125 -45.97 12.73 -15.50
N VAL A 1126 -46.05 12.65 -14.18
CA VAL A 1126 -47.10 13.24 -13.33
C VAL A 1126 -46.46 14.21 -12.34
N ILE A 1127 -46.91 15.46 -12.31
CA ILE A 1127 -46.51 16.42 -11.25
C ILE A 1127 -47.35 16.11 -10.01
N ASP A 1128 -46.70 15.63 -8.96
CA ASP A 1128 -47.34 15.21 -7.72
C ASP A 1128 -47.54 16.39 -6.76
N GLY A 1129 -46.68 17.41 -6.85
CA GLY A 1129 -46.75 18.59 -6.00
C GLY A 1129 -45.76 19.67 -6.39
N VAL A 1130 -46.11 20.92 -6.10
CA VAL A 1130 -45.20 22.05 -6.27
C VAL A 1130 -45.13 22.83 -4.97
N THR A 1131 -43.94 23.02 -4.42
CA THR A 1131 -43.68 23.86 -3.25
C THR A 1131 -43.00 25.13 -3.72
N ILE A 1132 -43.52 26.30 -3.32
CA ILE A 1132 -42.93 27.60 -3.63
C ILE A 1132 -42.58 28.30 -2.32
N ASN A 1133 -41.30 28.65 -2.12
CA ASN A 1133 -40.76 29.24 -0.89
C ASN A 1133 -41.15 28.43 0.37
N GLY A 1134 -41.05 27.11 0.28
CA GLY A 1134 -41.40 26.19 1.37
C GLY A 1134 -42.92 26.01 1.60
N THR A 1135 -43.78 26.61 0.78
CA THR A 1135 -45.24 26.48 0.88
C THR A 1135 -45.82 25.67 -0.28
N PHE A 1136 -46.56 24.61 0.02
CA PHE A 1136 -47.22 23.78 -0.99
C PHE A 1136 -48.27 24.57 -1.79
N ASN A 1137 -48.30 24.39 -3.11
CA ASN A 1137 -49.15 25.09 -4.05
C ASN A 1137 -49.93 24.10 -4.92
N THR A 1138 -51.27 24.25 -4.95
CA THR A 1138 -52.15 23.31 -5.66
C THR A 1138 -52.26 23.58 -7.16
N GLY A 1139 -51.76 24.71 -7.65
CA GLY A 1139 -51.85 25.11 -9.06
C GLY A 1139 -53.29 25.18 -9.60
N ASN A 1140 -53.41 25.31 -10.92
CA ASN A 1140 -54.67 25.13 -11.66
C ASN A 1140 -54.55 23.98 -12.68
N SER A 1141 -55.62 23.70 -13.42
CA SER A 1141 -55.66 22.62 -14.43
C SER A 1141 -54.70 22.81 -15.61
N GLU A 1142 -54.09 23.98 -15.76
CA GLU A 1142 -53.11 24.29 -16.80
C GLU A 1142 -51.66 24.26 -16.28
N GLY A 1143 -51.46 23.86 -15.01
CA GLY A 1143 -50.15 23.82 -14.37
C GLY A 1143 -49.61 25.19 -14.01
N ILE A 1144 -50.47 26.17 -13.72
CA ILE A 1144 -50.09 27.52 -13.29
C ILE A 1144 -50.20 27.65 -11.77
N TYR A 1145 -49.11 28.07 -11.13
CA TYR A 1145 -48.95 28.23 -9.69
C TYR A 1145 -48.69 29.71 -9.36
N ASN A 1146 -49.39 30.27 -8.37
CA ASN A 1146 -49.25 31.68 -7.98
C ASN A 1146 -48.36 31.83 -6.75
N TYR A 1147 -47.54 32.87 -6.67
CA TYR A 1147 -46.72 33.19 -5.51
C TYR A 1147 -46.70 34.69 -5.20
N ASP A 1148 -46.35 35.05 -3.96
CA ASP A 1148 -46.27 36.44 -3.53
C ASP A 1148 -44.91 37.07 -3.87
N VAL A 1149 -44.88 37.80 -4.98
CA VAL A 1149 -43.70 38.53 -5.49
C VAL A 1149 -43.15 39.54 -4.49
N THR A 1150 -43.98 40.07 -3.58
CA THR A 1150 -43.55 41.11 -2.63
C THR A 1150 -42.62 40.58 -1.55
N THR A 1151 -42.63 39.25 -1.33
CA THR A 1151 -41.81 38.59 -0.32
C THR A 1151 -40.49 38.06 -0.87
N GLN A 1152 -40.51 37.47 -2.07
CA GLN A 1152 -39.31 36.95 -2.76
C GLN A 1152 -39.55 36.96 -4.29
N PRO A 1153 -38.96 37.91 -5.05
CA PRO A 1153 -39.21 38.06 -6.49
C PRO A 1153 -38.71 36.90 -7.35
N ASN A 1154 -37.70 36.17 -6.86
CA ASN A 1154 -37.15 34.97 -7.48
C ASN A 1154 -37.39 33.81 -6.51
N PRO A 1155 -38.53 33.12 -6.62
CA PRO A 1155 -38.91 32.12 -5.64
C PRO A 1155 -38.00 30.88 -5.70
N VAL A 1156 -37.90 30.16 -4.60
CA VAL A 1156 -37.39 28.78 -4.57
C VAL A 1156 -38.56 27.84 -4.89
N VAL A 1157 -38.35 26.89 -5.80
CA VAL A 1157 -39.42 26.00 -6.28
C VAL A 1157 -38.99 24.54 -6.23
N ASP A 1158 -39.77 23.72 -5.53
CA ASP A 1158 -39.63 22.26 -5.53
C ASP A 1158 -40.75 21.66 -6.36
N VAL A 1159 -40.41 20.84 -7.34
CA VAL A 1159 -41.37 20.11 -8.18
C VAL A 1159 -41.25 18.63 -7.85
N ALA A 1160 -42.20 18.11 -7.09
CA ALA A 1160 -42.34 16.68 -6.86
C ALA A 1160 -43.08 16.03 -8.03
N TYR A 1161 -42.58 14.92 -8.55
CA TYR A 1161 -43.17 14.22 -9.69
C TYR A 1161 -42.84 12.73 -9.69
N THR A 1162 -43.69 12.00 -10.40
CA THR A 1162 -43.56 10.57 -10.65
C THR A 1162 -43.41 10.36 -12.15
N LEU A 1163 -42.48 9.51 -12.55
CA LEU A 1163 -42.23 9.18 -13.95
C LEU A 1163 -42.50 7.69 -14.18
N HIS A 1164 -43.44 7.36 -15.06
CA HIS A 1164 -43.86 5.99 -15.38
C HIS A 1164 -44.22 5.15 -14.15
N GLU A 1165 -44.92 5.75 -13.18
CA GLU A 1165 -45.33 5.10 -11.92
C GLU A 1165 -44.17 4.58 -11.04
N ARG A 1166 -42.96 5.12 -11.24
CA ARG A 1166 -41.76 4.80 -10.44
C ARG A 1166 -41.77 5.57 -9.10
N GLN A 1167 -40.70 5.43 -8.32
CA GLN A 1167 -40.52 6.19 -7.07
C GLN A 1167 -40.74 7.70 -7.26
N PRO A 1168 -41.38 8.39 -6.29
CA PRO A 1168 -41.49 9.84 -6.30
C PRO A 1168 -40.12 10.51 -6.32
N MET A 1169 -39.97 11.55 -7.13
CA MET A 1169 -38.73 12.32 -7.29
C MET A 1169 -39.03 13.79 -7.04
N THR A 1170 -38.00 14.58 -6.73
CA THR A 1170 -38.15 16.04 -6.63
C THR A 1170 -37.16 16.74 -7.55
N THR A 1171 -37.52 17.89 -8.09
CA THR A 1171 -36.58 18.81 -8.71
C THR A 1171 -36.61 20.15 -8.02
N TYR A 1172 -35.45 20.62 -7.59
CA TYR A 1172 -35.23 21.85 -6.86
C TYR A 1172 -34.74 22.94 -7.82
N TYR A 1173 -35.39 24.10 -7.77
CA TYR A 1173 -35.02 25.32 -8.48
C TYR A 1173 -34.74 26.42 -7.46
N ASP A 1174 -33.47 26.79 -7.27
CA ASP A 1174 -33.11 27.90 -6.40
C ASP A 1174 -33.47 29.27 -7.00
N GLU A 1175 -33.33 30.29 -6.16
CA GLU A 1175 -33.48 31.69 -6.49
C GLU A 1175 -32.60 32.13 -7.67
N GLN A 1176 -31.39 31.61 -7.81
CA GLN A 1176 -30.47 32.08 -8.84
C GLN A 1176 -30.77 31.48 -10.21
N PHE A 1177 -31.08 30.19 -10.30
CA PHE A 1177 -31.67 29.58 -11.49
C PHE A 1177 -32.94 30.33 -11.87
N ASN A 1178 -33.85 30.52 -10.92
CA ASN A 1178 -35.09 31.22 -11.19
C ASN A 1178 -34.87 32.68 -11.58
N SER A 1179 -33.78 33.34 -11.18
CA SER A 1179 -33.42 34.69 -11.65
C SER A 1179 -32.93 34.71 -13.11
N SER A 1180 -32.33 33.61 -13.58
CA SER A 1180 -31.79 33.47 -14.94
C SER A 1180 -32.86 33.21 -16.01
N ILE A 1181 -34.03 32.69 -15.61
CA ILE A 1181 -35.10 32.37 -16.56
C ILE A 1181 -35.74 33.66 -17.09
N PRO A 1182 -35.85 33.84 -18.42
CA PRO A 1182 -36.52 35.00 -18.99
C PRO A 1182 -37.96 35.14 -18.51
N ASP A 1183 -38.35 36.37 -18.18
CA ASP A 1183 -39.73 36.66 -17.80
C ASP A 1183 -40.64 36.53 -19.02
N ILE A 1184 -41.72 35.76 -18.89
CA ILE A 1184 -42.72 35.59 -19.93
C ILE A 1184 -44.09 35.95 -19.37
N ASP A 1185 -44.91 36.62 -20.18
CA ASP A 1185 -46.30 36.86 -19.82
C ASP A 1185 -47.04 35.51 -19.81
N ILE A 1186 -47.48 35.08 -18.62
CA ILE A 1186 -48.29 33.86 -18.45
C ILE A 1186 -49.75 34.31 -18.40
N PRO A 1187 -50.51 34.16 -19.51
CA PRO A 1187 -51.86 34.71 -19.61
C PRO A 1187 -52.76 34.13 -18.52
N SER A 1188 -53.58 34.98 -17.90
CA SER A 1188 -54.59 34.54 -16.94
C SER A 1188 -55.95 35.08 -17.32
N GLY A 1189 -56.83 34.21 -17.81
CA GLY A 1189 -58.28 34.43 -17.81
C GLY A 1189 -58.84 35.59 -18.65
N ILE A 1190 -60.01 35.32 -19.25
CA ILE A 1190 -61.01 36.20 -19.90
C ILE A 1190 -60.60 37.23 -20.97
N ASN A 1191 -59.46 37.91 -20.88
CA ASN A 1191 -59.15 39.02 -21.80
C ASN A 1191 -58.67 38.56 -23.19
N ASP A 1192 -58.30 37.28 -23.35
CA ASP A 1192 -57.72 36.73 -24.59
C ASP A 1192 -58.55 35.63 -25.28
N ILE A 1193 -59.82 35.43 -24.89
CA ILE A 1193 -60.72 34.54 -25.66
C ILE A 1193 -61.25 35.33 -26.87
N MET A 1194 -60.45 35.35 -27.94
CA MET A 1194 -60.88 35.84 -29.25
C MET A 1194 -61.77 34.78 -29.90
N ALA A 1195 -62.98 35.17 -30.30
CA ALA A 1195 -63.81 34.33 -31.15
C ALA A 1195 -63.11 34.18 -32.51
N GLU A 1196 -62.37 33.08 -32.71
CA GLU A 1196 -61.91 32.72 -34.06
C GLU A 1196 -63.13 32.39 -34.92
N ASP A 1197 -63.08 32.82 -36.19
CA ASP A 1197 -64.11 32.68 -37.22
C ASP A 1197 -64.47 31.20 -37.47
N ASN A 1198 -65.28 30.60 -36.59
CA ASN A 1198 -66.26 29.51 -36.82
C ASN A 1198 -66.78 28.79 -35.54
N THR A 1199 -66.52 29.28 -34.32
CA THR A 1199 -67.04 28.63 -33.09
C THR A 1199 -68.29 29.32 -32.56
N GLN A 1200 -69.45 29.06 -33.16
CA GLN A 1200 -70.74 29.50 -32.61
C GLN A 1200 -71.22 28.54 -31.50
N ASN A 1201 -71.36 29.09 -30.30
CA ASN A 1201 -72.01 28.58 -29.10
C ASN A 1201 -71.17 27.75 -28.13
N ASP A 1202 -69.85 27.91 -28.11
CA ASP A 1202 -69.03 27.37 -27.03
C ASP A 1202 -69.31 28.10 -25.70
N ILE A 1203 -69.38 27.35 -24.59
CA ILE A 1203 -69.62 27.87 -23.24
C ILE A 1203 -68.35 27.70 -22.41
N HIS A 1204 -67.83 28.76 -21.82
CA HIS A 1204 -66.72 28.74 -20.86
C HIS A 1204 -67.15 29.28 -19.48
N ASN A 1205 -66.45 28.87 -18.41
CA ASN A 1205 -66.65 29.48 -17.07
C ASN A 1205 -65.85 30.78 -16.92
N LEU A 1206 -66.03 31.48 -15.80
CA LEU A 1206 -65.31 32.72 -15.44
C LEU A 1206 -63.77 32.58 -15.43
N GLN A 1207 -63.25 31.36 -15.32
CA GLN A 1207 -61.82 31.05 -15.32
C GLN A 1207 -61.30 30.73 -16.73
N GLY A 1208 -62.14 30.77 -17.78
CA GLY A 1208 -61.76 30.51 -19.17
C GLY A 1208 -61.85 29.03 -19.59
N ILE A 1209 -62.25 28.14 -18.68
CA ILE A 1209 -62.34 26.69 -18.94
C ILE A 1209 -63.57 26.42 -19.82
N LEU A 1210 -63.36 25.71 -20.92
CA LEU A 1210 -64.43 25.25 -21.82
C LEU A 1210 -65.32 24.22 -21.10
N ILE A 1211 -66.58 24.58 -20.91
CA ILE A 1211 -67.62 23.74 -20.30
C ILE A 1211 -68.27 22.85 -21.37
N LYS A 1212 -68.55 23.40 -22.56
CA LYS A 1212 -69.19 22.65 -23.66
C LYS A 1212 -68.94 23.30 -25.02
N ARG A 1213 -68.66 22.47 -26.04
CA ARG A 1213 -68.56 22.89 -27.45
C ARG A 1213 -69.91 22.84 -28.16
N ASP A 1214 -70.13 23.72 -29.13
CA ASP A 1214 -71.31 23.79 -29.99
C ASP A 1214 -72.63 23.70 -29.20
N ALA A 1215 -72.71 24.43 -28.08
CA ALA A 1215 -73.80 24.27 -27.14
C ALA A 1215 -75.14 24.71 -27.75
N THR A 1216 -76.18 23.91 -27.53
CA THR A 1216 -77.53 24.27 -27.95
C THR A 1216 -78.14 25.28 -26.97
N GLN A 1217 -79.20 25.99 -27.38
CA GLN A 1217 -79.92 26.89 -26.46
C GLN A 1217 -80.42 26.15 -25.21
N ALA A 1218 -80.78 24.86 -25.34
CA ALA A 1218 -81.19 24.03 -24.20
C ALA A 1218 -80.02 23.75 -23.22
N ASP A 1219 -78.77 23.73 -23.70
CA ASP A 1219 -77.60 23.60 -22.84
C ASP A 1219 -77.34 24.89 -22.06
N ILE A 1220 -77.50 26.05 -22.72
CA ILE A 1220 -77.39 27.37 -22.09
C ILE A 1220 -78.48 27.56 -21.04
N ASP A 1221 -79.72 27.21 -21.39
CA ASP A 1221 -80.89 27.30 -20.51
C ASP A 1221 -80.80 26.32 -19.33
N ASN A 1222 -79.94 25.30 -19.40
CA ASN A 1222 -79.71 24.34 -18.32
C ASN A 1222 -78.52 24.70 -17.41
N LEU A 1223 -77.73 25.73 -17.73
CA LEU A 1223 -76.65 26.18 -16.88
C LEU A 1223 -77.16 26.57 -15.48
N PRO A 1224 -76.41 26.26 -14.41
CA PRO A 1224 -76.70 26.75 -13.06
C PRO A 1224 -76.46 28.26 -12.96
N THR A 1225 -77.00 28.89 -11.91
CA THR A 1225 -76.80 30.33 -11.69
C THR A 1225 -75.31 30.64 -11.55
N GLY A 1226 -74.81 31.52 -12.42
CA GLY A 1226 -73.39 31.78 -12.55
C GLY A 1226 -73.08 32.71 -13.72
N ILE A 1227 -71.81 33.07 -13.85
CA ILE A 1227 -71.31 33.87 -14.98
C ILE A 1227 -70.54 32.94 -15.90
N TYR A 1228 -70.87 33.00 -17.18
CA TYR A 1228 -70.30 32.18 -18.26
C TYR A 1228 -69.87 33.07 -19.41
N ILE A 1229 -69.07 32.53 -20.33
CA ILE A 1229 -68.73 33.16 -21.59
C ILE A 1229 -69.36 32.32 -22.69
N ILE A 1230 -70.21 32.93 -23.50
CA ILE A 1230 -70.93 32.27 -24.59
C ILE A 1230 -70.78 33.17 -25.81
N ASN A 1231 -70.28 32.64 -26.93
CA ASN A 1231 -70.01 33.43 -28.15
C ASN A 1231 -69.12 34.65 -27.88
N GLY A 1232 -68.06 34.49 -27.09
CA GLY A 1232 -67.13 35.57 -26.72
C GLY A 1232 -67.71 36.65 -25.81
N ASN A 1233 -68.95 36.52 -25.35
CA ASN A 1233 -69.62 37.50 -24.48
C ASN A 1233 -69.84 36.93 -23.08
N LYS A 1234 -69.60 37.77 -22.07
CA LYS A 1234 -69.90 37.44 -20.67
C LYS A 1234 -71.41 37.45 -20.45
N VAL A 1235 -71.99 36.28 -20.19
CA VAL A 1235 -73.42 36.08 -19.93
C VAL A 1235 -73.61 35.69 -18.47
N THR A 1236 -74.51 36.39 -17.78
CA THR A 1236 -74.90 36.02 -16.41
C THR A 1236 -76.20 35.24 -16.49
N ILE A 1237 -76.17 33.96 -16.09
CA ILE A 1237 -77.35 33.11 -15.97
C ILE A 1237 -77.87 33.24 -14.55
N MET A 1238 -79.13 33.66 -14.40
CA MET A 1238 -79.84 33.69 -13.13
C MET A 1238 -81.11 32.85 -13.26
N LYS A 1239 -81.17 31.73 -12.54
CA LYS A 1239 -82.35 30.90 -12.40
C LYS A 1239 -83.02 31.09 -11.05
#